data_AF-A0AAW6C999-F1
#
_entry.id   AF-A0AAW6C999-F1
#
_cell.length_a   1.000
_cell.length_b   1.000
_cell.length_c   1.000
_cell.angle_alpha   90.00
_cell.angle_beta   90.00
_cell.angle_gamma   90.00
#
_symmetry.space_group_name_H-M   'P 1'
#
loop_
_entity.id
_entity.type
_entity.pdbx_description
1 polymer ?
#
loop_
_entity_poly.entity_id
_entity_poly.type
_entity_poly.pdbx_seq_one_letter_code
_entity_poly.pdbx_strand_id
1 'polypeptide(L)'
;MDPIVDDILMHYGVKRRSGRYPWGSGENPYQHGGDFLARVEELEALGKSQKEIAEELKMSTTDLRMQVRVAKHERRALQAERAKSLREEGKTLDKIAKIMGYNNDSSVRALLNENTASNKNKALATAEALKKELAVKGALDVGEGVEQQLGVSKGVLQEALFILETEGYNRYGVGVPQVNDPKKRTITPVISVPDIEQRDAYQNLDIIKSVGDYHSADGGASWDKREYPASIDSGRVKIRYGDEGGTSKDGVIELRRGVADLDLGDSHYAQVRILVDGTHYLKGMAMYSDDMPDGADIVFNTNKHSGTPKMDVMKKIQEDPDNPFGAFIKANGQSYYPDPHGKYTDPITGEKKSLSAINKLKEEGDWDKMSKNLSSQFLSKQPIKLIQKQLDLTYADAADEFAEICSLNNPTIKRKLLMDFADECDSAVVHLKAAALPRQSTQVILPITKMKETEIYAPNYRNGEKVVLIRYPHGGTFEIPELTVNNKNQSAISILGKNIRDAVGINPKVAERLSGADFDGDQAVVIPVGGKVSVKSTPVLDGLKDFDPKVEYSTEGKTGVRLLSKAATQIEMGKISNLITDMTLKGAPEEEITKAVKHSMVVIDAAKHKLDYKRSEVENDIPTLRKRWQGYTDPETGKEVGGASTLLSRRKQSVDVPERQGSGRIDKETGKVIYKESGRTYVDPKSGKTVPATTKIKLLEKVDDVRTLSSGTVQEDAYADYANRMKALANRARLEYLATPTLVRNASAAKAYAPEVTRLTSALKTAQLNAPREREAQRIANAQVKAKIQANNITDKDEISKIRRSAISDARVTTGASGKGTRITISDGEWEAIQAGAISDTTLKEILRYSDPDVIRERATPRASTQLSTARINRIKAMANSGCTNAEIADALNLSSSVVSKYLNE
;
A
#
# COMPACT_ATOMS: atom_id res chain seq x y z
N MET A 1 -60.96 -17.35 -24.81
CA MET A 1 -60.74 -17.52 -23.37
C MET A 1 -60.62 -18.99 -23.10
N ASP A 2 -59.41 -19.44 -22.77
CA ASP A 2 -59.20 -20.55 -21.85
C ASP A 2 -58.12 -20.07 -20.86
N PRO A 3 -58.49 -19.61 -19.65
CA PRO A 3 -57.65 -18.77 -18.80
C PRO A 3 -56.82 -19.57 -17.78
N ILE A 4 -56.17 -20.65 -18.22
CA ILE A 4 -55.31 -21.50 -17.36
C ILE A 4 -53.88 -21.68 -17.91
N VAL A 5 -53.52 -21.04 -19.04
CA VAL A 5 -52.19 -21.23 -19.66
C VAL A 5 -51.14 -20.17 -19.24
N ASP A 6 -51.56 -19.04 -18.67
CA ASP A 6 -50.64 -17.92 -18.36
C ASP A 6 -49.96 -17.99 -16.98
N ASP A 7 -50.21 -19.03 -16.18
CA ASP A 7 -49.66 -19.14 -14.81
C ASP A 7 -48.85 -20.43 -14.55
N ILE A 8 -48.18 -20.95 -15.59
CA ILE A 8 -47.13 -21.95 -15.40
C ILE A 8 -45.78 -21.22 -15.27
N LEU A 9 -45.36 -21.02 -14.03
CA LEU A 9 -43.94 -20.83 -13.70
C LEU A 9 -43.18 -22.07 -14.21
N MET A 10 -42.65 -22.00 -15.44
CA MET A 10 -41.84 -23.08 -15.98
C MET A 10 -40.58 -23.23 -15.11
N HIS A 11 -40.49 -24.38 -14.45
CA HIS A 11 -39.41 -24.77 -13.56
C HIS A 11 -38.03 -24.53 -14.18
N TYR A 12 -37.12 -23.91 -13.44
CA TYR A 12 -35.70 -23.68 -13.76
C TYR A 12 -34.86 -24.98 -13.63
N GLY A 13 -35.29 -26.04 -14.32
CA GLY A 13 -34.58 -27.31 -14.36
C GLY A 13 -34.93 -28.06 -15.64
N VAL A 14 -33.92 -28.69 -16.25
CA VAL A 14 -34.08 -29.53 -17.45
C VAL A 14 -35.28 -30.47 -17.28
N LYS A 15 -36.21 -30.42 -18.24
CA LYS A 15 -37.46 -31.21 -18.25
C LYS A 15 -37.15 -32.68 -17.93
N ARG A 16 -37.88 -33.29 -16.97
CA ARG A 16 -37.71 -34.68 -16.53
C ARG A 16 -37.47 -35.64 -17.71
N ARG A 17 -36.32 -36.32 -17.74
CA ARG A 17 -36.05 -37.42 -18.67
C ARG A 17 -36.82 -38.65 -18.20
N SER A 18 -37.87 -39.07 -18.93
CA SER A 18 -38.55 -40.33 -18.61
C SER A 18 -37.64 -41.51 -19.01
N GLY A 19 -37.35 -42.38 -18.04
CA GLY A 19 -36.39 -43.49 -18.17
C GLY A 19 -36.81 -44.64 -19.09
N ARG A 20 -37.68 -44.42 -20.08
CA ARG A 20 -38.07 -45.45 -21.06
C ARG A 20 -37.78 -45.06 -22.52
N TYR A 21 -37.81 -43.77 -22.87
CA TYR A 21 -37.38 -43.28 -24.20
C TYR A 21 -36.81 -41.86 -24.05
N PRO A 22 -35.48 -41.66 -24.17
CA PRO A 22 -34.87 -40.34 -23.96
C PRO A 22 -35.26 -39.24 -24.97
N TRP A 23 -35.89 -39.59 -26.09
CA TRP A 23 -36.02 -38.70 -27.27
C TRP A 23 -37.43 -38.57 -27.87
N GLY A 24 -38.46 -39.11 -27.22
CA GLY A 24 -39.81 -39.14 -27.78
C GLY A 24 -39.94 -40.09 -28.99
N SER A 25 -41.16 -40.53 -29.30
CA SER A 25 -41.46 -41.41 -30.44
C SER A 25 -42.04 -40.61 -31.60
N GLY A 26 -41.35 -40.58 -32.75
CA GLY A 26 -41.86 -39.99 -34.00
C GLY A 26 -40.76 -39.51 -34.95
N GLU A 27 -41.10 -39.30 -36.23
CA GLU A 27 -40.18 -38.87 -37.31
C GLU A 27 -39.53 -37.48 -37.08
N ASN A 28 -40.07 -36.66 -36.17
CA ASN A 28 -39.49 -35.39 -35.74
C ASN A 28 -39.68 -35.17 -34.22
N PRO A 29 -38.65 -35.43 -33.40
CA PRO A 29 -38.63 -35.00 -32.01
C PRO A 29 -38.77 -33.46 -31.96
N TYR A 30 -39.65 -32.91 -31.10
CA TYR A 30 -39.84 -31.47 -30.81
C TYR A 30 -40.80 -30.63 -31.67
N GLN A 31 -41.80 -31.22 -32.32
CA GLN A 31 -42.74 -30.47 -33.18
C GLN A 31 -43.68 -29.47 -32.44
N HIS A 32 -43.83 -29.52 -31.10
CA HIS A 32 -44.79 -28.68 -30.36
C HIS A 32 -44.28 -28.08 -29.03
N GLY A 33 -43.03 -27.62 -28.97
CA GLY A 33 -42.57 -26.75 -27.87
C GLY A 33 -41.19 -26.18 -28.14
N GLY A 34 -41.10 -24.88 -28.42
CA GLY A 34 -39.83 -24.19 -28.66
C GLY A 34 -38.87 -24.33 -27.49
N ASP A 35 -37.58 -24.51 -27.78
CA ASP A 35 -36.52 -24.45 -26.76
C ASP A 35 -36.33 -23.00 -26.28
N PHE A 36 -35.54 -22.82 -25.22
CA PHE A 36 -35.22 -21.48 -24.68
C PHE A 36 -34.63 -20.55 -25.77
N LEU A 37 -33.89 -21.11 -26.71
CA LEU A 37 -33.27 -20.37 -27.81
C LEU A 37 -34.31 -19.84 -28.80
N ALA A 38 -35.30 -20.65 -29.16
CA ALA A 38 -36.41 -20.24 -30.02
C ALA A 38 -37.20 -19.07 -29.40
N ARG A 39 -37.42 -19.08 -28.09
CA ARG A 39 -38.07 -17.97 -27.39
C ARG A 39 -37.24 -16.68 -27.44
N VAL A 40 -35.91 -16.77 -27.30
CA VAL A 40 -35.03 -15.61 -27.44
C VAL A 40 -35.02 -15.11 -28.89
N GLU A 41 -34.94 -16.02 -29.87
CA GLU A 41 -34.98 -15.69 -31.31
C GLU A 41 -36.32 -15.01 -31.71
N GLU A 42 -37.45 -15.43 -31.12
CA GLU A 42 -38.75 -14.76 -31.28
C GLU A 42 -38.74 -13.32 -30.73
N LEU A 43 -38.20 -13.13 -29.54
CA LEU A 43 -38.13 -11.80 -28.92
C LEU A 43 -37.15 -10.87 -29.65
N GLU A 44 -36.04 -11.41 -30.19
CA GLU A 44 -35.13 -10.69 -31.08
C GLU A 44 -35.83 -10.32 -32.42
N ALA A 45 -36.63 -11.23 -32.99
CA ALA A 45 -37.40 -10.97 -34.20
C ALA A 45 -38.50 -9.90 -34.00
N LEU A 46 -38.99 -9.74 -32.78
CA LEU A 46 -39.89 -8.65 -32.37
C LEU A 46 -39.16 -7.31 -32.15
N GLY A 47 -37.85 -7.24 -32.40
CA GLY A 47 -37.05 -6.01 -32.31
C GLY A 47 -36.63 -5.63 -30.90
N LYS A 48 -36.81 -6.52 -29.90
CA LYS A 48 -36.42 -6.23 -28.51
C LYS A 48 -34.90 -6.22 -28.36
N SER A 49 -34.39 -5.25 -27.61
CA SER A 49 -32.99 -5.21 -27.20
C SER A 49 -32.69 -6.28 -26.15
N GLN A 50 -31.43 -6.69 -26.04
CA GLN A 50 -31.00 -7.68 -25.05
C GLN A 50 -31.38 -7.33 -23.60
N LYS A 51 -31.49 -6.03 -23.28
CA LYS A 51 -31.91 -5.57 -21.95
C LYS A 51 -33.40 -5.85 -21.73
N GLU A 52 -34.23 -5.57 -22.73
CA GLU A 52 -35.67 -5.82 -22.69
C GLU A 52 -35.98 -7.32 -22.66
N ILE A 53 -35.23 -8.13 -23.42
CA ILE A 53 -35.34 -9.59 -23.39
C ILE A 53 -34.99 -10.15 -22.00
N ALA A 54 -33.95 -9.63 -21.36
CA ALA A 54 -33.55 -10.06 -20.02
C ALA A 54 -34.60 -9.69 -18.95
N GLU A 55 -35.16 -8.48 -19.04
CA GLU A 55 -36.25 -8.03 -18.16
C GLU A 55 -37.51 -8.88 -18.33
N GLU A 56 -37.89 -9.22 -19.56
CA GLU A 56 -39.05 -10.04 -19.87
C GLU A 56 -38.89 -11.50 -19.43
N LEU A 57 -37.67 -12.04 -19.53
CA LEU A 57 -37.31 -13.36 -19.03
C LEU A 57 -36.96 -13.35 -17.53
N LYS A 58 -37.14 -12.22 -16.83
CA LYS A 58 -36.88 -12.02 -15.40
C LYS A 58 -35.49 -12.47 -14.96
N MET A 59 -34.47 -12.19 -15.77
CA MET A 59 -33.07 -12.55 -15.50
C MET A 59 -32.12 -11.39 -15.80
N SER A 60 -30.86 -11.49 -15.37
CA SER A 60 -29.86 -10.46 -15.73
C SER A 60 -29.41 -10.63 -17.19
N THR A 61 -28.93 -9.54 -17.80
CA THR A 61 -28.35 -9.61 -19.16
C THR A 61 -27.13 -10.53 -19.25
N THR A 62 -26.43 -10.75 -18.14
CA THR A 62 -25.33 -11.71 -18.03
C THR A 62 -25.84 -13.14 -18.07
N ASP A 63 -26.90 -13.45 -17.31
CA ASP A 63 -27.50 -14.79 -17.25
C ASP A 63 -28.13 -15.16 -18.59
N LEU A 64 -28.83 -14.22 -19.22
CA LEU A 64 -29.37 -14.39 -20.57
C LEU A 64 -28.28 -14.77 -21.57
N ARG A 65 -27.15 -14.05 -21.58
CA ARG A 65 -26.01 -14.37 -22.47
C ARG A 65 -25.45 -15.76 -22.23
N MET A 66 -25.37 -16.18 -20.96
CA MET A 66 -24.88 -17.50 -20.59
C MET A 66 -25.86 -18.61 -20.98
N GLN A 67 -27.15 -18.45 -20.69
CA GLN A 67 -28.19 -19.42 -21.07
C GLN A 67 -28.31 -19.56 -22.58
N VAL A 68 -28.28 -18.45 -23.32
CA VAL A 68 -28.24 -18.46 -24.80
C VAL A 68 -26.99 -19.20 -25.30
N ARG A 69 -25.83 -19.00 -24.67
CA ARG A 69 -24.60 -19.71 -25.04
C ARG A 69 -24.74 -21.22 -24.81
N VAL A 70 -25.23 -21.65 -23.65
CA VAL A 70 -25.45 -23.07 -23.32
C VAL A 70 -26.47 -23.71 -24.26
N ALA A 71 -27.62 -23.05 -24.48
CA ALA A 71 -28.66 -23.52 -25.40
C ALA A 71 -28.15 -23.62 -26.85
N LYS A 72 -27.32 -22.65 -27.31
CA LYS A 72 -26.65 -22.74 -28.63
C LYS A 72 -25.72 -23.95 -28.71
N HIS A 73 -24.99 -24.29 -27.63
CA HIS A 73 -24.14 -25.48 -27.59
C HIS A 73 -24.95 -26.78 -27.61
N GLU A 74 -26.10 -26.83 -26.94
CA GLU A 74 -27.00 -27.99 -26.95
C GLU A 74 -27.64 -28.22 -28.32
N ARG A 75 -28.26 -27.18 -28.91
CA ARG A 75 -28.86 -27.23 -30.24
C ARG A 75 -27.84 -27.65 -31.30
N ARG A 76 -26.60 -27.13 -31.20
CA ARG A 76 -25.50 -27.50 -32.09
C ARG A 76 -25.04 -28.94 -31.88
N ALA A 77 -25.04 -29.47 -30.66
CA ALA A 77 -24.69 -30.87 -30.38
C ALA A 77 -25.70 -31.83 -31.01
N LEU A 78 -27.01 -31.54 -30.89
CA LEU A 78 -28.08 -32.30 -31.54
C LEU A 78 -27.95 -32.27 -33.06
N GLN A 79 -27.63 -31.09 -33.63
CA GLN A 79 -27.34 -30.95 -35.05
C GLN A 79 -26.10 -31.76 -35.46
N ALA A 80 -25.04 -31.77 -34.66
CA ALA A 80 -23.84 -32.54 -34.94
C ALA A 80 -24.07 -34.06 -34.87
N GLU A 81 -24.85 -34.55 -33.91
CA GLU A 81 -25.24 -35.97 -33.82
C GLU A 81 -26.10 -36.39 -35.01
N ARG A 82 -27.09 -35.59 -35.40
CA ARG A 82 -27.88 -35.83 -36.61
C ARG A 82 -27.01 -35.79 -37.87
N ALA A 83 -26.03 -34.89 -37.95
CA ALA A 83 -25.08 -34.86 -39.05
C ALA A 83 -24.19 -36.11 -39.09
N LYS A 84 -23.80 -36.66 -37.92
CA LYS A 84 -23.04 -37.91 -37.81
C LYS A 84 -23.88 -39.12 -38.22
N SER A 85 -25.12 -39.24 -37.74
CA SER A 85 -26.02 -40.35 -38.11
C SER A 85 -26.30 -40.38 -39.62
N LEU A 86 -26.56 -39.22 -40.23
CA LEU A 86 -26.76 -39.12 -41.68
C LEU A 86 -25.49 -39.46 -42.47
N ARG A 87 -24.31 -39.28 -41.88
CA ARG A 87 -23.02 -39.66 -42.48
C ARG A 87 -22.76 -41.16 -42.34
N GLU A 88 -23.15 -41.77 -41.22
CA GLU A 88 -23.13 -43.23 -41.00
C GLU A 88 -24.12 -43.95 -41.93
N GLU A 89 -25.25 -43.32 -42.26
CA GLU A 89 -26.18 -43.73 -43.32
C GLU A 89 -25.62 -43.57 -44.76
N GLY A 90 -24.36 -43.19 -44.91
CA GLY A 90 -23.67 -43.08 -46.21
C GLY A 90 -23.98 -41.83 -47.03
N LYS A 91 -24.59 -40.79 -46.45
CA LYS A 91 -24.93 -39.55 -47.18
C LYS A 91 -23.72 -38.63 -47.33
N THR A 92 -23.60 -37.99 -48.49
CA THR A 92 -22.54 -37.00 -48.76
C THR A 92 -22.80 -35.69 -48.01
N LEU A 93 -21.76 -34.89 -47.75
CA LEU A 93 -21.86 -33.63 -47.00
C LEU A 93 -22.86 -32.64 -47.62
N ASP A 94 -22.95 -32.58 -48.94
CA ASP A 94 -23.95 -31.76 -49.65
C ASP A 94 -25.39 -32.24 -49.43
N LYS A 95 -25.60 -33.56 -49.39
CA LYS A 95 -26.91 -34.14 -49.09
C LYS A 95 -27.31 -33.89 -47.64
N ILE A 96 -26.35 -33.98 -46.71
CA ILE A 96 -26.56 -33.66 -45.30
C ILE A 96 -26.93 -32.18 -45.13
N ALA A 97 -26.25 -31.28 -45.85
CA ALA A 97 -26.56 -29.84 -45.81
C ALA A 97 -28.00 -29.56 -46.25
N LYS A 98 -28.46 -30.18 -47.34
CA LYS A 98 -29.85 -30.07 -47.80
C LYS A 98 -30.87 -30.65 -46.80
N ILE A 99 -30.59 -31.81 -46.20
CA ILE A 99 -31.47 -32.45 -45.22
C ILE A 99 -31.60 -31.62 -43.93
N MET A 100 -30.52 -30.96 -43.53
CA MET A 100 -30.47 -30.15 -42.32
C MET A 100 -30.84 -28.67 -42.54
N GLY A 101 -31.15 -28.27 -43.77
CA GLY A 101 -31.52 -26.89 -44.11
C GLY A 101 -30.35 -25.89 -44.12
N TYR A 102 -29.11 -26.36 -44.33
CA TYR A 102 -27.95 -25.49 -44.51
C TYR A 102 -27.74 -25.10 -45.98
N ASN A 103 -27.32 -23.85 -46.19
CA ASN A 103 -27.06 -23.31 -47.53
C ASN A 103 -25.83 -23.91 -48.22
N ASN A 104 -24.89 -24.51 -47.47
CA ASN A 104 -23.67 -25.13 -48.01
C ASN A 104 -23.12 -26.27 -47.13
N ASP A 105 -22.25 -27.11 -47.70
CA ASP A 105 -21.56 -28.21 -47.01
C ASP A 105 -20.59 -27.74 -45.92
N SER A 106 -20.15 -26.50 -45.98
CA SER A 106 -19.17 -25.90 -45.06
C SER A 106 -19.74 -25.78 -43.65
N SER A 107 -21.05 -25.54 -43.54
CA SER A 107 -21.77 -25.54 -42.25
C SER A 107 -21.82 -26.94 -41.63
N VAL A 108 -21.99 -27.99 -42.45
CA VAL A 108 -21.95 -29.39 -42.02
C VAL A 108 -20.52 -29.80 -41.65
N ARG A 109 -19.50 -29.37 -42.41
CA ARG A 109 -18.09 -29.56 -42.05
C ARG A 109 -17.77 -28.90 -40.70
N ALA A 110 -18.30 -27.71 -40.43
CA ALA A 110 -18.10 -27.00 -39.16
C ALA A 110 -18.84 -27.64 -37.96
N LEU A 111 -19.93 -28.39 -38.20
CA LEU A 111 -20.59 -29.21 -37.18
C LEU A 111 -19.83 -30.51 -36.90
N LEU A 112 -19.24 -31.10 -37.93
CA LEU A 112 -18.47 -32.35 -37.85
C LEU A 112 -16.99 -32.14 -37.47
N ASN A 113 -16.53 -30.89 -37.36
CA ASN A 113 -15.17 -30.54 -36.99
C ASN A 113 -14.91 -30.77 -35.48
N GLU A 114 -13.98 -31.67 -35.17
CA GLU A 114 -13.62 -32.12 -33.81
C GLU A 114 -13.19 -30.99 -32.85
N ASN A 115 -12.64 -29.89 -33.37
CA ASN A 115 -12.19 -28.76 -32.56
C ASN A 115 -13.35 -28.04 -31.84
N THR A 116 -14.58 -28.12 -32.34
CA THR A 116 -15.75 -27.46 -31.73
C THR A 116 -16.41 -28.33 -30.66
N ALA A 117 -16.40 -29.67 -30.82
CA ALA A 117 -16.81 -30.63 -29.80
C ALA A 117 -15.85 -30.64 -28.59
N SER A 118 -14.56 -30.35 -28.83
CA SER A 118 -13.52 -30.24 -27.80
C SER A 118 -13.84 -29.22 -26.70
N ASN A 119 -14.48 -28.08 -26.98
CA ASN A 119 -14.73 -27.03 -25.99
C ASN A 119 -15.85 -27.36 -24.98
N LYS A 120 -16.95 -28.00 -25.42
CA LYS A 120 -18.00 -28.50 -24.52
C LYS A 120 -17.48 -29.64 -23.64
N ASN A 121 -16.70 -30.54 -24.23
CA ASN A 121 -16.01 -31.59 -23.47
C ASN A 121 -15.05 -31.01 -22.43
N LYS A 122 -14.36 -29.90 -22.74
CA LYS A 122 -13.51 -29.19 -21.76
C LYS A 122 -14.30 -28.56 -20.63
N ALA A 123 -15.45 -27.93 -20.89
CA ALA A 123 -16.29 -27.35 -19.83
C ALA A 123 -16.86 -28.44 -18.91
N LEU A 124 -17.38 -29.53 -19.48
CA LEU A 124 -17.86 -30.69 -18.72
C LEU A 124 -16.74 -31.36 -17.92
N ALA A 125 -15.56 -31.60 -18.53
CA ALA A 125 -14.41 -32.16 -17.82
C ALA A 125 -13.89 -31.24 -16.70
N THR A 126 -13.94 -29.92 -16.90
CA THR A 126 -13.59 -28.93 -15.87
C THR A 126 -14.62 -28.94 -14.75
N ALA A 127 -15.92 -29.04 -15.06
CA ALA A 127 -16.99 -29.17 -14.06
C ALA A 127 -16.81 -30.45 -13.23
N GLU A 128 -16.54 -31.59 -13.87
CA GLU A 128 -16.24 -32.86 -13.19
C GLU A 128 -14.97 -32.80 -12.34
N ALA A 129 -13.92 -32.12 -12.79
CA ALA A 129 -12.70 -31.90 -12.00
C ALA A 129 -13.00 -31.04 -10.75
N LEU A 130 -13.71 -29.92 -10.92
CA LEU A 130 -14.17 -29.08 -9.82
C LEU A 130 -15.09 -29.83 -8.85
N LYS A 131 -15.93 -30.73 -9.35
CA LYS A 131 -16.82 -31.58 -8.55
C LYS A 131 -16.05 -32.53 -7.63
N LYS A 132 -14.99 -33.16 -8.14
CA LYS A 132 -14.08 -34.00 -7.35
C LYS A 132 -13.38 -33.18 -6.26
N GLU A 133 -12.89 -32.00 -6.60
CA GLU A 133 -12.27 -31.09 -5.65
C GLU A 133 -13.27 -30.60 -4.59
N LEU A 134 -14.51 -30.29 -4.98
CA LEU A 134 -15.59 -29.89 -4.08
C LEU A 134 -16.00 -31.01 -3.11
N ALA A 135 -15.96 -32.26 -3.55
CA ALA A 135 -16.24 -33.41 -2.67
C ALA A 135 -15.22 -33.54 -1.52
N VAL A 136 -13.98 -33.07 -1.72
CA VAL A 136 -12.91 -33.10 -0.72
C VAL A 136 -12.84 -31.81 0.09
N LYS A 137 -12.94 -30.66 -0.59
CA LYS A 137 -12.66 -29.33 -0.02
C LYS A 137 -13.91 -28.56 0.40
N GLY A 138 -15.10 -28.97 -0.06
CA GLY A 138 -16.40 -28.35 0.26
C GLY A 138 -16.66 -27.03 -0.47
N ALA A 139 -15.72 -26.08 -0.43
CA ALA A 139 -15.82 -24.77 -1.09
C ALA A 139 -14.50 -24.36 -1.76
N LEU A 140 -14.59 -23.87 -3.00
CA LEU A 140 -13.44 -23.53 -3.84
C LEU A 140 -13.46 -22.06 -4.29
N ASP A 141 -12.29 -21.42 -4.27
CA ASP A 141 -12.05 -20.13 -4.93
C ASP A 141 -12.04 -20.29 -6.45
N VAL A 142 -12.93 -19.56 -7.15
CA VAL A 142 -13.08 -19.59 -8.61
C VAL A 142 -12.96 -18.18 -9.22
N GLY A 143 -12.25 -17.28 -8.54
CA GLY A 143 -12.01 -15.93 -9.02
C GLY A 143 -10.95 -15.85 -10.13
N GLU A 144 -10.65 -14.62 -10.57
CA GLU A 144 -9.64 -14.32 -11.60
C GLU A 144 -8.30 -15.05 -11.36
N GLY A 145 -7.77 -15.72 -12.40
CA GLY A 145 -6.52 -16.48 -12.39
C GLY A 145 -6.67 -17.99 -12.15
N VAL A 146 -7.82 -18.45 -11.67
CA VAL A 146 -8.10 -19.88 -11.45
C VAL A 146 -8.23 -20.65 -12.78
N GLU A 147 -8.72 -19.98 -13.82
CA GLU A 147 -8.77 -20.55 -15.17
C GLU A 147 -7.36 -20.95 -15.67
N GLN A 148 -6.33 -20.19 -15.29
CA GLN A 148 -4.94 -20.50 -15.65
C GLN A 148 -4.40 -21.67 -14.83
N GLN A 149 -4.77 -21.78 -13.55
CA GLN A 149 -4.41 -22.93 -12.70
C GLN A 149 -5.01 -24.23 -13.24
N LEU A 150 -6.24 -24.17 -13.72
CA LEU A 150 -6.97 -25.29 -14.34
C LEU A 150 -6.57 -25.55 -15.80
N GLY A 151 -5.72 -24.69 -16.39
CA GLY A 151 -5.32 -24.81 -17.79
C GLY A 151 -6.45 -24.59 -18.80
N VAL A 152 -7.53 -23.89 -18.43
CA VAL A 152 -8.71 -23.65 -19.26
C VAL A 152 -8.88 -22.17 -19.58
N SER A 153 -9.70 -21.84 -20.58
CA SER A 153 -10.04 -20.43 -20.85
C SER A 153 -11.05 -19.89 -19.83
N LYS A 154 -11.05 -18.58 -19.60
CA LYS A 154 -12.05 -17.91 -18.75
C LYS A 154 -13.49 -18.24 -19.16
N GLY A 155 -13.76 -18.34 -20.46
CA GLY A 155 -15.08 -18.73 -20.97
C GLY A 155 -15.47 -20.16 -20.60
N VAL A 156 -14.52 -21.10 -20.68
CA VAL A 156 -14.71 -22.51 -20.31
C VAL A 156 -14.94 -22.66 -18.81
N LEU A 157 -14.18 -21.94 -17.97
CA LEU A 157 -14.42 -21.95 -16.52
C LEU A 157 -15.82 -21.40 -16.19
N GLN A 158 -16.26 -20.29 -16.80
CA GLN A 158 -17.60 -19.75 -16.55
C GLN A 158 -18.72 -20.72 -16.96
N GLU A 159 -18.53 -21.45 -18.06
CA GLU A 159 -19.48 -22.48 -18.50
C GLU A 159 -19.48 -23.69 -17.54
N ALA A 160 -18.31 -24.13 -17.07
CA ALA A 160 -18.19 -25.19 -16.06
C ALA A 160 -18.88 -24.82 -14.73
N LEU A 161 -18.71 -23.58 -14.26
CA LEU A 161 -19.39 -23.08 -13.06
C LEU A 161 -20.91 -23.05 -13.24
N PHE A 162 -21.39 -22.64 -14.42
CA PHE A 162 -22.82 -22.63 -14.73
C PHE A 162 -23.41 -24.05 -14.78
N ILE A 163 -22.66 -25.03 -15.29
CA ILE A 163 -23.07 -26.45 -15.24
C ILE A 163 -23.23 -26.89 -13.78
N LEU A 164 -22.27 -26.58 -12.91
CA LEU A 164 -22.36 -26.92 -11.49
C LEU A 164 -23.54 -26.19 -10.80
N GLU A 165 -23.82 -24.94 -11.13
CA GLU A 165 -25.01 -24.22 -10.63
C GLU A 165 -26.31 -24.92 -11.02
N THR A 166 -26.41 -25.44 -12.25
CA THR A 166 -27.60 -26.19 -12.69
C THR A 166 -27.69 -27.60 -12.08
N GLU A 167 -26.57 -28.18 -11.65
CA GLU A 167 -26.51 -29.41 -10.86
C GLU A 167 -26.81 -29.20 -9.37
N GLY A 168 -27.04 -27.95 -8.94
CA GLY A 168 -27.45 -27.59 -7.58
C GLY A 168 -26.34 -27.08 -6.67
N TYR A 169 -25.11 -26.87 -7.16
CA TYR A 169 -24.03 -26.26 -6.39
C TYR A 169 -24.25 -24.76 -6.18
N ASN A 170 -23.82 -24.23 -5.04
CA ASN A 170 -23.98 -22.81 -4.72
C ASN A 170 -22.84 -21.99 -5.31
N ARG A 171 -23.15 -20.84 -5.92
CA ARG A 171 -22.17 -19.85 -6.38
C ARG A 171 -22.49 -18.47 -5.81
N TYR A 172 -21.48 -17.85 -5.19
CA TYR A 172 -21.64 -16.55 -4.56
C TYR A 172 -20.30 -15.81 -4.44
N GLY A 173 -20.37 -14.51 -4.16
CA GLY A 173 -19.19 -13.70 -3.85
C GLY A 173 -18.98 -13.58 -2.34
N VAL A 174 -17.76 -13.84 -1.87
CA VAL A 174 -17.37 -13.64 -0.47
C VAL A 174 -16.37 -12.49 -0.38
N GLY A 175 -16.70 -11.46 0.39
CA GLY A 175 -15.77 -10.35 0.62
C GLY A 175 -14.63 -10.77 1.55
N VAL A 176 -13.45 -11.07 1.02
CA VAL A 176 -12.25 -11.36 1.81
C VAL A 176 -11.60 -10.04 2.23
N PRO A 177 -11.48 -9.74 3.54
CA PRO A 177 -10.81 -8.53 4.00
C PRO A 177 -9.31 -8.60 3.69
N GLN A 178 -8.71 -7.48 3.27
CA GLN A 178 -7.26 -7.39 3.19
C GLN A 178 -6.69 -7.45 4.60
N VAL A 179 -5.73 -8.33 4.84
CA VAL A 179 -5.17 -8.58 6.18
C VAL A 179 -4.64 -7.30 6.81
N ASN A 180 -3.99 -6.44 6.02
CA ASN A 180 -3.41 -5.17 6.50
C ASN A 180 -4.45 -4.04 6.65
N ASP A 181 -5.57 -4.09 5.93
CA ASP A 181 -6.67 -3.11 6.02
C ASP A 181 -8.03 -3.79 5.84
N PRO A 182 -8.64 -4.30 6.93
CA PRO A 182 -9.87 -5.07 6.85
C PRO A 182 -11.08 -4.30 6.33
N LYS A 183 -11.00 -2.95 6.27
CA LYS A 183 -12.05 -2.12 5.67
C LYS A 183 -12.11 -2.30 4.16
N LYS A 184 -10.98 -2.63 3.54
CA LYS A 184 -10.90 -2.96 2.12
C LYS A 184 -11.14 -4.46 1.96
N ARG A 185 -12.19 -4.82 1.23
CA ARG A 185 -12.53 -6.22 0.97
C ARG A 185 -12.45 -6.50 -0.52
N THR A 186 -11.84 -7.63 -0.87
CA THR A 186 -11.84 -8.15 -2.23
C THR A 186 -12.94 -9.19 -2.34
N ILE A 187 -13.90 -8.97 -3.24
CA ILE A 187 -14.93 -9.96 -3.52
C ILE A 187 -14.28 -11.14 -4.23
N THR A 188 -14.27 -12.29 -3.59
CA THR A 188 -13.75 -13.55 -4.12
C THR A 188 -14.94 -14.40 -4.56
N PRO A 189 -15.08 -14.71 -5.86
CA PRO A 189 -16.06 -15.68 -6.34
C PRO A 189 -15.76 -17.07 -5.79
N VAL A 190 -16.78 -17.73 -5.25
CA VAL A 190 -16.70 -19.06 -4.64
C VAL A 190 -17.75 -19.96 -5.26
N ILE A 191 -17.40 -21.23 -5.44
CA ILE A 191 -18.35 -22.32 -5.68
C ILE A 191 -18.28 -23.30 -4.51
N SER A 192 -19.43 -23.78 -4.03
CA SER A 192 -19.48 -24.69 -2.89
C SER A 192 -20.56 -25.76 -3.05
N VAL A 193 -20.45 -26.82 -2.25
CA VAL A 193 -21.54 -27.78 -2.05
C VAL A 193 -22.80 -27.08 -1.51
N PRO A 194 -24.01 -27.65 -1.75
CA PRO A 194 -25.28 -27.01 -1.38
C PRO A 194 -25.41 -26.68 0.11
N ASP A 195 -24.77 -27.48 0.97
CA ASP A 195 -24.83 -27.35 2.43
C ASP A 195 -24.00 -26.18 2.98
N ILE A 196 -23.12 -25.58 2.18
CA ILE A 196 -22.33 -24.41 2.57
C ILE A 196 -22.98 -23.17 1.95
N GLU A 197 -23.59 -22.34 2.79
CA GLU A 197 -24.19 -21.08 2.36
C GLU A 197 -23.16 -19.94 2.32
N GLN A 198 -23.51 -18.85 1.62
CA GLN A 198 -22.67 -17.65 1.57
C GLN A 198 -22.35 -17.11 2.97
N ARG A 199 -23.29 -17.24 3.92
CA ARG A 199 -23.11 -16.80 5.31
C ARG A 199 -22.00 -17.57 6.01
N ASP A 200 -21.95 -18.89 5.84
CA ASP A 200 -20.97 -19.76 6.47
C ASP A 200 -19.57 -19.47 5.93
N ALA A 201 -19.45 -19.34 4.61
CA ALA A 201 -18.21 -18.96 3.94
C ALA A 201 -17.73 -17.56 4.32
N TYR A 202 -18.64 -16.64 4.61
CA TYR A 202 -18.30 -15.29 5.08
C TYR A 202 -17.82 -15.26 6.54
N GLN A 203 -18.36 -16.13 7.40
CA GLN A 203 -17.97 -16.22 8.82
C GLN A 203 -16.65 -16.97 9.02
N ASN A 204 -16.39 -17.97 8.17
CA ASN A 204 -15.23 -18.85 8.23
C ASN A 204 -14.54 -18.91 6.85
N LEU A 205 -13.71 -17.91 6.55
CA LEU A 205 -13.03 -17.78 5.26
C LEU A 205 -12.06 -18.95 4.95
N ASP A 206 -11.63 -19.67 5.97
CA ASP A 206 -10.71 -20.82 5.89
C ASP A 206 -11.31 -22.05 5.23
N ILE A 207 -12.65 -22.13 5.15
CA ILE A 207 -13.35 -23.22 4.45
C ILE A 207 -13.16 -23.12 2.93
N ILE A 208 -12.83 -21.93 2.40
CA ILE A 208 -12.63 -21.70 0.96
C ILE A 208 -11.20 -22.09 0.59
N LYS A 209 -11.05 -23.18 -0.17
CA LYS A 209 -9.75 -23.71 -0.61
C LYS A 209 -9.40 -23.29 -2.04
N SER A 210 -8.11 -23.32 -2.37
CA SER A 210 -7.62 -23.17 -3.74
C SER A 210 -7.88 -24.45 -4.55
N VAL A 211 -7.96 -24.30 -5.87
CA VAL A 211 -8.16 -25.40 -6.83
C VAL A 211 -6.83 -26.09 -7.20
N GLY A 212 -5.68 -25.44 -6.95
CA GLY A 212 -4.36 -26.03 -7.18
C GLY A 212 -3.60 -26.24 -5.87
N ASP A 213 -3.10 -27.46 -5.63
CA ASP A 213 -2.38 -27.83 -4.41
C ASP A 213 -0.86 -27.64 -4.56
N TYR A 214 -0.30 -26.80 -3.66
CA TYR A 214 1.11 -26.54 -3.32
C TYR A 214 2.11 -26.11 -4.42
N HIS A 215 2.91 -25.08 -4.13
CA HIS A 215 4.08 -24.71 -4.95
C HIS A 215 5.23 -24.16 -4.10
N SER A 216 6.42 -24.70 -4.32
CA SER A 216 7.70 -24.12 -3.90
C SER A 216 8.29 -23.27 -5.05
N ALA A 217 8.89 -22.14 -4.70
CA ALA A 217 9.51 -21.21 -5.65
C ALA A 217 10.86 -21.71 -6.23
N ASP A 218 11.39 -22.84 -5.75
CA ASP A 218 12.64 -23.46 -6.23
C ASP A 218 12.49 -24.94 -6.64
N GLY A 219 11.25 -25.45 -6.73
CA GLY A 219 11.00 -26.86 -7.01
C GLY A 219 11.09 -27.79 -5.79
N GLY A 220 11.14 -27.25 -4.57
CA GLY A 220 11.01 -28.01 -3.31
C GLY A 220 12.32 -28.19 -2.54
N ALA A 221 13.35 -27.39 -2.82
CA ALA A 221 14.68 -27.51 -2.20
C ALA A 221 14.79 -26.76 -0.86
N SER A 222 14.01 -25.70 -0.64
CA SER A 222 14.00 -25.00 0.65
C SER A 222 12.63 -24.39 0.99
N TRP A 223 12.38 -24.33 2.30
CA TRP A 223 11.16 -23.79 2.90
C TRP A 223 11.60 -22.90 4.06
N ASP A 224 11.55 -21.59 3.91
CA ASP A 224 11.92 -20.68 4.99
C ASP A 224 10.71 -20.41 5.89
N LYS A 225 10.73 -21.05 7.06
CA LYS A 225 9.86 -20.71 8.18
C LYS A 225 10.64 -19.78 9.12
N ARG A 226 9.99 -18.74 9.63
CA ARG A 226 10.56 -17.93 10.71
C ARG A 226 10.78 -18.81 11.93
N GLU A 227 12.01 -18.83 12.42
CA GLU A 227 12.39 -19.59 13.60
C GLU A 227 12.15 -18.77 14.87
N TYR A 228 11.81 -19.45 15.96
CA TYR A 228 11.70 -18.81 17.26
C TYR A 228 13.06 -18.20 17.64
N PRO A 229 13.12 -16.93 18.10
CA PRO A 229 14.39 -16.25 18.35
C PRO A 229 15.30 -17.00 19.32
N ALA A 230 16.60 -17.05 19.02
CA ALA A 230 17.61 -17.57 19.95
C ALA A 230 17.77 -16.62 21.16
N SER A 231 17.88 -17.20 22.36
CA SER A 231 18.04 -16.45 23.62
C SER A 231 19.50 -16.43 24.07
N ILE A 232 19.94 -15.29 24.58
CA ILE A 232 21.22 -15.16 25.29
C ILE A 232 21.02 -15.25 26.80
N ASP A 233 22.10 -15.62 27.49
CA ASP A 233 22.19 -15.56 28.95
C ASP A 233 22.37 -14.12 29.42
N SER A 234 21.60 -13.70 30.43
CA SER A 234 21.69 -12.34 30.95
C SER A 234 23.07 -12.02 31.52
N GLY A 235 23.87 -12.99 31.98
CA GLY A 235 25.25 -12.78 32.45
C GLY A 235 26.15 -12.10 31.41
N ARG A 236 25.90 -12.30 30.11
CA ARG A 236 26.62 -11.64 29.00
C ARG A 236 26.22 -10.17 28.79
N VAL A 237 25.15 -9.71 29.46
CA VAL A 237 24.59 -8.36 29.34
C VAL A 237 24.95 -7.51 30.56
N LYS A 238 25.65 -6.40 30.34
CA LYS A 238 25.86 -5.35 31.33
C LYS A 238 24.86 -4.21 31.10
N ILE A 239 24.25 -3.70 32.16
CA ILE A 239 23.46 -2.46 32.09
C ILE A 239 24.37 -1.31 32.47
N ARG A 240 24.36 -0.23 31.69
CA ARG A 240 24.91 1.07 32.06
C ARG A 240 23.76 2.00 32.41
N TYR A 241 23.62 2.33 33.70
CA TYR A 241 22.52 3.14 34.22
C TYR A 241 22.75 4.64 33.96
N GLY A 242 21.71 5.45 34.12
CA GLY A 242 21.70 6.87 33.78
C GLY A 242 22.74 7.68 34.56
N ASP A 243 22.86 7.40 35.85
CA ASP A 243 23.87 7.95 36.76
C ASP A 243 25.29 7.42 36.51
N GLU A 244 25.43 6.33 35.76
CA GLU A 244 26.71 5.79 35.27
C GLU A 244 27.05 6.29 33.84
N GLY A 245 26.29 7.25 33.31
CA GLY A 245 26.46 7.81 31.96
C GLY A 245 25.62 7.15 30.86
N GLY A 246 24.72 6.22 31.22
CA GLY A 246 23.81 5.54 30.29
C GLY A 246 22.84 6.47 29.56
N THR A 247 22.47 7.61 30.17
CA THR A 247 21.57 8.62 29.58
C THR A 247 22.10 9.17 28.26
N SER A 248 23.42 9.33 28.13
CA SER A 248 24.05 9.87 26.91
C SER A 248 23.94 8.94 25.69
N LYS A 249 23.56 7.68 25.89
CA LYS A 249 23.39 6.67 24.84
C LYS A 249 22.08 5.90 25.02
N ASP A 250 21.06 6.50 25.64
CA ASP A 250 19.81 5.81 25.97
C ASP A 250 19.21 5.10 24.72
N GLY A 251 18.95 3.80 24.85
CA GLY A 251 18.44 2.97 23.76
C GLY A 251 19.51 2.33 22.85
N VAL A 252 20.80 2.62 23.03
CA VAL A 252 21.90 1.95 22.32
C VAL A 252 22.31 0.66 23.01
N ILE A 253 22.45 -0.39 22.19
CA ILE A 253 23.01 -1.69 22.55
C ILE A 253 24.43 -1.74 21.96
N GLU A 254 25.45 -1.67 22.82
CA GLU A 254 26.84 -1.78 22.41
C GLU A 254 27.23 -3.26 22.36
N LEU A 255 27.76 -3.71 21.22
CA LEU A 255 28.16 -5.09 20.95
C LEU A 255 29.67 -5.22 20.87
N ARG A 256 30.20 -6.32 21.42
CA ARG A 256 31.61 -6.70 21.27
C ARG A 256 31.86 -7.22 19.85
N ARG A 257 32.93 -6.73 19.22
CA ARG A 257 33.35 -7.20 17.88
C ARG A 257 33.88 -8.64 17.93
N GLY A 258 33.65 -9.40 16.86
CA GLY A 258 34.18 -10.76 16.70
C GLY A 258 33.41 -11.86 17.45
N VAL A 259 32.25 -11.52 18.05
CA VAL A 259 31.36 -12.49 18.72
C VAL A 259 30.33 -12.97 17.71
N ALA A 260 30.48 -14.21 17.22
CA ALA A 260 29.77 -14.72 16.05
C ALA A 260 28.23 -14.71 16.17
N ASP A 261 27.68 -14.97 17.37
CA ASP A 261 26.23 -15.00 17.59
C ASP A 261 25.59 -13.60 17.70
N LEU A 262 26.41 -12.55 17.84
CA LEU A 262 26.01 -11.15 17.91
C LEU A 262 26.44 -10.33 16.68
N ASP A 263 26.94 -10.99 15.64
CA ASP A 263 27.44 -10.33 14.45
C ASP A 263 26.31 -9.64 13.65
N LEU A 264 26.52 -8.38 13.29
CA LEU A 264 25.59 -7.59 12.47
C LEU A 264 25.76 -7.81 10.96
N GLY A 265 26.67 -8.68 10.53
CA GLY A 265 27.10 -8.87 9.15
C GLY A 265 27.79 -7.63 8.59
N ASP A 266 27.46 -7.26 7.35
CA ASP A 266 28.02 -6.07 6.68
C ASP A 266 27.51 -4.73 7.25
N SER A 267 26.62 -4.76 8.26
CA SER A 267 26.05 -3.55 8.86
C SER A 267 26.89 -3.05 10.04
N HIS A 268 27.14 -1.74 10.10
CA HIS A 268 27.78 -1.12 11.26
C HIS A 268 26.81 -0.88 12.42
N TYR A 269 25.52 -0.75 12.08
CA TYR A 269 24.42 -0.55 13.02
C TYR A 269 23.13 -1.20 12.51
N ALA A 270 22.25 -1.58 13.43
CA ALA A 270 20.93 -2.11 13.10
C ALA A 270 19.93 -1.88 14.23
N GLN A 271 18.65 -1.72 13.90
CA GLN A 271 17.59 -1.73 14.91
C GLN A 271 17.19 -3.17 15.20
N VAL A 272 17.40 -3.64 16.43
CA VAL A 272 17.35 -5.07 16.75
C VAL A 272 16.43 -5.40 17.92
N ARG A 273 16.12 -6.69 18.04
CA ARG A 273 15.56 -7.35 19.23
C ARG A 273 16.45 -8.54 19.58
N ILE A 274 16.79 -8.68 20.86
CA ILE A 274 17.64 -9.77 21.37
C ILE A 274 16.92 -10.40 22.55
N LEU A 275 16.58 -11.68 22.46
CA LEU A 275 15.90 -12.43 23.52
C LEU A 275 16.89 -12.76 24.65
N VAL A 276 16.48 -12.61 25.90
CA VAL A 276 17.30 -12.79 27.11
C VAL A 276 16.57 -13.71 28.09
N ASP A 277 17.26 -14.76 28.53
CA ASP A 277 16.78 -15.78 29.47
C ASP A 277 15.39 -16.36 29.14
N GLY A 278 14.98 -16.34 27.86
CA GLY A 278 13.66 -16.80 27.42
C GLY A 278 12.46 -16.06 28.01
N THR A 279 12.66 -14.95 28.72
CA THR A 279 11.59 -14.24 29.45
C THR A 279 11.52 -12.75 29.14
N HIS A 280 12.65 -12.15 28.76
CA HIS A 280 12.74 -10.72 28.45
C HIS A 280 13.52 -10.51 27.16
N TYR A 281 13.52 -9.28 26.64
CA TYR A 281 14.30 -8.95 25.46
C TYR A 281 14.83 -7.51 25.52
N LEU A 282 15.96 -7.30 24.86
CA LEU A 282 16.54 -5.98 24.61
C LEU A 282 15.89 -5.35 23.36
N LYS A 283 15.51 -4.08 23.48
CA LYS A 283 15.04 -3.23 22.39
C LYS A 283 16.00 -2.06 22.26
N GLY A 284 16.61 -1.90 21.10
CA GLY A 284 17.49 -0.77 20.86
C GLY A 284 18.17 -0.77 19.50
N MET A 285 19.05 0.22 19.34
CA MET A 285 19.95 0.35 18.21
C MET A 285 21.28 -0.35 18.54
N ALA A 286 21.59 -1.43 17.84
CA ALA A 286 22.85 -2.15 18.01
C ALA A 286 23.98 -1.46 17.26
N MET A 287 25.13 -1.30 17.92
CA MET A 287 26.36 -0.72 17.38
C MET A 287 27.57 -1.42 17.99
N TYR A 288 28.68 -1.51 17.26
CA TYR A 288 29.92 -2.02 17.83
C TYR A 288 30.58 -1.00 18.75
N SER A 289 31.20 -1.48 19.84
CA SER A 289 32.06 -0.69 20.72
C SER A 289 33.39 -1.40 20.94
N ASP A 290 34.48 -0.64 20.91
CA ASP A 290 35.82 -1.12 21.23
C ASP A 290 36.11 -0.98 22.75
N ASP A 291 35.28 -0.22 23.47
CA ASP A 291 35.37 0.03 24.91
C ASP A 291 34.29 -0.81 25.62
N MET A 292 34.60 -2.09 25.87
CA MET A 292 33.68 -3.09 26.42
C MET A 292 34.23 -3.73 27.71
N PRO A 293 33.46 -3.75 28.81
CA PRO A 293 33.93 -4.29 30.09
C PRO A 293 34.16 -5.81 30.02
N ASP A 294 35.14 -6.30 30.78
CA ASP A 294 35.48 -7.72 30.83
C ASP A 294 34.28 -8.58 31.26
N GLY A 295 34.08 -9.70 30.57
CA GLY A 295 32.98 -10.64 30.83
C GLY A 295 31.62 -10.24 30.27
N ALA A 296 31.46 -9.06 29.66
CA ALA A 296 30.24 -8.67 28.97
C ALA A 296 30.43 -8.63 27.44
N ASP A 297 29.48 -9.20 26.71
CA ASP A 297 29.42 -9.09 25.24
C ASP A 297 28.45 -8.00 24.77
N ILE A 298 27.53 -7.61 25.65
CA ILE A 298 26.53 -6.58 25.40
C ILE A 298 26.53 -5.56 26.54
N VAL A 299 26.58 -4.27 26.20
CA VAL A 299 26.26 -3.18 27.13
C VAL A 299 24.96 -2.50 26.68
N PHE A 300 23.92 -2.54 27.52
CA PHE A 300 22.68 -1.83 27.26
C PHE A 300 22.64 -0.51 28.04
N ASN A 301 22.54 0.60 27.31
CA ASN A 301 22.54 1.94 27.87
C ASN A 301 21.10 2.40 28.17
N THR A 302 20.85 2.85 29.40
CA THR A 302 19.52 3.30 29.83
C THR A 302 19.58 4.60 30.65
N ASN A 303 18.54 5.42 30.58
CA ASN A 303 18.33 6.58 31.46
C ASN A 303 17.79 6.24 32.87
N LYS A 304 17.56 4.96 33.19
CA LYS A 304 17.13 4.53 34.53
C LYS A 304 18.26 4.66 35.55
N HIS A 305 17.95 4.99 36.79
CA HIS A 305 18.93 5.09 37.89
C HIS A 305 19.48 3.73 38.33
N SER A 306 20.72 3.72 38.85
CA SER A 306 21.34 2.55 39.48
C SER A 306 20.50 2.04 40.65
N GLY A 307 20.50 0.73 40.85
CA GLY A 307 19.60 0.05 41.80
C GLY A 307 18.29 -0.45 41.18
N THR A 308 17.92 0.00 39.96
CA THR A 308 16.80 -0.62 39.24
C THR A 308 17.15 -2.06 38.84
N PRO A 309 16.34 -3.08 39.16
CA PRO A 309 16.63 -4.47 38.80
C PRO A 309 16.84 -4.64 37.29
N LYS A 310 17.85 -5.44 36.92
CA LYS A 310 18.27 -5.66 35.52
C LYS A 310 17.11 -6.09 34.60
N MET A 311 16.24 -6.98 35.08
CA MET A 311 15.09 -7.46 34.30
C MET A 311 14.04 -6.38 34.07
N ASP A 312 13.89 -5.43 34.99
CA ASP A 312 12.95 -4.31 34.85
C ASP A 312 13.43 -3.27 33.83
N VAL A 313 14.72 -3.27 33.49
CA VAL A 313 15.30 -2.46 32.41
C VAL A 313 14.91 -3.03 31.03
N MET A 314 14.76 -4.35 30.92
CA MET A 314 14.40 -5.07 29.70
C MET A 314 12.89 -5.12 29.47
N LYS A 315 12.46 -5.55 28.28
CA LYS A 315 11.03 -5.74 27.97
C LYS A 315 10.62 -7.18 28.21
N LYS A 316 9.49 -7.41 28.88
CA LYS A 316 8.87 -8.74 28.98
C LYS A 316 8.42 -9.23 27.60
N ILE A 317 8.60 -10.52 27.34
CA ILE A 317 8.07 -11.16 26.14
C ILE A 317 6.53 -11.20 26.16
N GLN A 318 5.96 -11.39 24.98
CA GLN A 318 4.54 -11.70 24.81
C GLN A 318 4.33 -13.22 24.75
N GLU A 319 3.13 -13.67 25.11
CA GLU A 319 2.69 -15.07 24.97
C GLU A 319 2.36 -15.41 23.50
N ASP A 320 3.30 -15.17 22.59
CA ASP A 320 3.20 -15.59 21.17
C ASP A 320 4.24 -16.70 20.91
N PRO A 321 3.81 -17.92 20.53
CA PRO A 321 4.70 -19.06 20.32
C PRO A 321 5.62 -18.91 19.09
N ASP A 322 5.36 -17.96 18.19
CA ASP A 322 6.18 -17.74 16.99
C ASP A 322 7.01 -16.44 17.07
N ASN A 323 6.57 -15.45 17.85
CA ASN A 323 7.23 -14.14 17.92
C ASN A 323 7.11 -13.49 19.31
N PRO A 324 8.06 -13.75 20.22
CA PRO A 324 7.99 -13.27 21.60
C PRO A 324 8.13 -11.75 21.75
N PHE A 325 8.53 -11.02 20.69
CA PHE A 325 8.80 -9.58 20.78
C PHE A 325 7.58 -8.69 20.57
N GLY A 326 6.47 -9.24 20.07
CA GLY A 326 5.31 -8.43 19.71
C GLY A 326 5.64 -7.34 18.70
N ALA A 327 6.58 -7.59 17.77
CA ALA A 327 7.08 -6.65 16.77
C ALA A 327 7.37 -7.36 15.45
N PHE A 328 7.15 -6.70 14.32
CA PHE A 328 7.50 -7.25 13.02
C PHE A 328 9.01 -7.48 12.93
N ILE A 329 9.45 -8.71 12.65
CA ILE A 329 10.85 -9.05 12.31
C ILE A 329 10.97 -9.05 10.78
N LYS A 330 12.06 -8.51 10.23
CA LYS A 330 12.31 -8.50 8.77
C LYS A 330 12.44 -9.94 8.25
N ALA A 331 12.02 -10.22 7.02
CA ALA A 331 12.07 -11.56 6.42
C ALA A 331 13.50 -12.18 6.44
N ASN A 332 14.53 -11.36 6.22
CA ASN A 332 15.94 -11.73 6.33
C ASN A 332 16.58 -11.12 7.59
N GLY A 333 15.77 -10.86 8.62
CA GLY A 333 16.23 -10.22 9.84
C GLY A 333 16.94 -11.15 10.82
N GLN A 334 16.87 -12.46 10.57
CA GLN A 334 17.57 -13.50 11.32
C GLN A 334 18.71 -14.03 10.45
N SER A 335 19.86 -14.28 11.07
CA SER A 335 21.06 -14.82 10.42
C SER A 335 21.53 -16.08 11.14
N TYR A 336 22.32 -16.88 10.42
CA TYR A 336 22.96 -18.08 10.95
C TYR A 336 24.47 -17.90 10.92
N TYR A 337 25.17 -18.40 11.92
CA TYR A 337 26.63 -18.40 11.99
C TYR A 337 27.17 -19.83 12.08
N PRO A 338 28.38 -20.10 11.55
CA PRO A 338 29.05 -21.38 11.73
C PRO A 338 29.22 -21.72 13.20
N ASP A 339 28.72 -22.89 13.59
CA ASP A 339 28.83 -23.42 14.93
C ASP A 339 28.98 -24.94 14.82
N PRO A 340 30.15 -25.53 15.15
CA PRO A 340 30.36 -26.97 15.13
C PRO A 340 29.33 -27.79 15.93
N HIS A 341 28.69 -27.18 16.92
CA HIS A 341 27.65 -27.78 17.76
C HIS A 341 26.23 -27.33 17.39
N GLY A 342 26.09 -26.59 16.30
CA GLY A 342 24.85 -25.98 15.88
C GLY A 342 23.76 -26.97 15.54
N LYS A 343 22.51 -26.61 15.87
CA LYS A 343 21.33 -27.43 15.58
C LYS A 343 21.01 -27.47 14.07
N TYR A 344 21.38 -26.41 13.35
CA TYR A 344 21.10 -26.27 11.93
C TYR A 344 22.28 -26.79 11.10
N THR A 345 22.01 -27.27 9.89
CA THR A 345 23.05 -27.73 8.96
C THR A 345 22.80 -27.01 7.64
N ASP A 346 23.81 -26.31 7.14
CA ASP A 346 23.72 -25.64 5.84
C ASP A 346 23.47 -26.69 4.75
N PRO A 347 22.38 -26.55 3.97
CA PRO A 347 22.02 -27.55 2.98
C PRO A 347 22.98 -27.61 1.78
N ILE A 348 23.79 -26.56 1.57
CA ILE A 348 24.75 -26.45 0.46
C ILE A 348 26.15 -26.86 0.91
N THR A 349 26.62 -26.36 2.06
CA THR A 349 28.00 -26.59 2.52
C THR A 349 28.13 -27.76 3.50
N GLY A 350 27.02 -28.25 4.07
CA GLY A 350 27.02 -29.27 5.12
C GLY A 350 27.52 -28.77 6.48
N GLU A 351 27.82 -27.48 6.60
CA GLU A 351 28.37 -26.87 7.81
C GLU A 351 27.32 -26.75 8.91
N LYS A 352 27.68 -27.11 10.15
CA LYS A 352 26.82 -26.93 11.32
C LYS A 352 26.69 -25.44 11.64
N LYS A 353 25.47 -25.00 11.95
CA LYS A 353 25.10 -23.60 12.14
C LYS A 353 24.18 -23.41 13.34
N SER A 354 24.30 -22.25 13.96
CA SER A 354 23.40 -21.78 15.02
C SER A 354 22.71 -20.49 14.60
N LEU A 355 21.50 -20.27 15.11
CA LEU A 355 20.74 -19.05 14.88
C LEU A 355 21.37 -17.92 15.69
N SER A 356 21.66 -16.78 15.06
CA SER A 356 22.11 -15.57 15.76
C SER A 356 21.03 -15.08 16.74
N ALA A 357 21.46 -14.50 17.86
CA ALA A 357 20.55 -13.85 18.80
C ALA A 357 20.01 -12.51 18.27
N ILE A 358 20.60 -11.96 17.21
CA ILE A 358 20.20 -10.70 16.59
C ILE A 358 18.98 -10.92 15.70
N ASN A 359 17.88 -10.22 16.02
CA ASN A 359 16.70 -10.16 15.17
C ASN A 359 16.55 -8.73 14.64
N LYS A 360 16.91 -8.50 13.38
CA LYS A 360 16.88 -7.18 12.73
C LYS A 360 15.47 -6.81 12.30
N LEU A 361 15.08 -5.58 12.65
CA LEU A 361 13.87 -4.92 12.16
C LEU A 361 14.18 -4.05 10.94
N LYS A 362 15.34 -3.38 11.00
CA LYS A 362 15.94 -2.54 9.96
C LYS A 362 17.46 -2.59 10.09
N GLU A 363 18.16 -2.45 8.98
CA GLU A 363 19.62 -2.43 8.92
C GLU A 363 20.15 -1.34 7.99
N GLU A 364 21.46 -1.08 8.04
CA GLU A 364 22.13 -0.05 7.23
C GLU A 364 21.71 -0.13 5.76
N GLY A 365 21.28 0.99 5.19
CA GLY A 365 20.72 1.12 3.84
C GLY A 365 19.19 1.03 3.75
N ASP A 366 18.49 0.62 4.81
CA ASP A 366 17.02 0.62 4.84
C ASP A 366 16.43 2.03 5.08
N TRP A 367 17.18 2.98 5.64
CA TRP A 367 16.72 4.35 5.93
C TRP A 367 16.83 5.28 4.72
N ASP A 368 17.74 5.03 3.78
CA ASP A 368 17.90 5.80 2.54
C ASP A 368 16.68 5.79 1.59
N LYS A 369 15.78 4.82 1.76
CA LYS A 369 14.59 4.63 0.90
C LYS A 369 13.42 5.54 1.28
N MET A 370 13.58 6.42 2.28
CA MET A 370 12.49 7.25 2.78
C MET A 370 12.23 8.49 1.91
N SER A 371 10.95 8.88 1.81
CA SER A 371 10.52 10.02 1.00
C SER A 371 11.24 11.29 1.41
N LYS A 372 11.87 11.94 0.43
CA LYS A 372 12.61 13.20 0.61
C LYS A 372 11.71 14.43 0.59
N ASN A 373 10.39 14.32 0.53
CA ASN A 373 9.53 15.51 0.40
C ASN A 373 9.43 16.30 1.72
N LEU A 374 9.46 17.63 1.63
CA LEU A 374 9.30 18.49 2.79
C LEU A 374 7.87 18.44 3.33
N SER A 375 7.74 18.18 4.62
CA SER A 375 6.46 18.26 5.32
C SER A 375 6.00 19.71 5.45
N SER A 376 4.72 19.97 5.20
CA SER A 376 4.10 21.27 5.47
C SER A 376 4.18 21.67 6.94
N GLN A 377 4.37 20.73 7.88
CA GLN A 377 4.61 21.07 9.29
C GLN A 377 5.91 21.86 9.49
N PHE A 378 6.94 21.60 8.67
CA PHE A 378 8.21 22.32 8.70
C PHE A 378 8.15 23.54 7.82
N LEU A 379 7.82 23.34 6.55
CA LEU A 379 7.98 24.37 5.54
C LEU A 379 7.09 25.59 5.86
N SER A 380 5.89 25.40 6.42
CA SER A 380 5.01 26.51 6.79
C SER A 380 5.55 27.46 7.85
N LYS A 381 6.57 27.05 8.60
CA LYS A 381 7.23 27.84 9.64
C LYS A 381 8.49 28.56 9.12
N GLN A 382 8.79 28.39 7.83
CA GLN A 382 9.96 28.97 7.16
C GLN A 382 9.62 30.31 6.50
N PRO A 383 10.62 31.10 6.07
CA PRO A 383 10.37 32.34 5.35
C PRO A 383 9.53 32.11 4.08
N ILE A 384 8.59 33.02 3.79
CA ILE A 384 7.63 32.88 2.68
C ILE A 384 8.30 32.61 1.32
N LYS A 385 9.47 33.21 1.08
CA LYS A 385 10.26 32.98 -0.14
C LYS A 385 10.67 31.51 -0.30
N LEU A 386 11.01 30.82 0.80
CA LEU A 386 11.33 29.39 0.77
C LEU A 386 10.08 28.55 0.51
N ILE A 387 8.96 28.90 1.14
CA ILE A 387 7.67 28.21 0.98
C ILE A 387 7.24 28.23 -0.49
N GLN A 388 7.10 29.43 -1.06
CA GLN A 388 6.67 29.62 -2.44
C GLN A 388 7.58 28.87 -3.40
N LYS A 389 8.89 29.05 -3.26
CA LYS A 389 9.92 28.37 -4.07
C LYS A 389 9.75 26.85 -4.09
N GLN A 390 9.63 26.20 -2.93
CA GLN A 390 9.52 24.74 -2.89
C GLN A 390 8.17 24.25 -3.42
N LEU A 391 7.08 24.99 -3.19
CA LEU A 391 5.76 24.67 -3.75
C LEU A 391 5.74 24.84 -5.27
N ASP A 392 6.37 25.89 -5.79
CA ASP A 392 6.48 26.15 -7.22
C ASP A 392 7.35 25.11 -7.94
N LEU A 393 8.45 24.67 -7.32
CA LEU A 393 9.22 23.54 -7.84
C LEU A 393 8.39 22.26 -7.88
N THR A 394 7.60 21.99 -6.84
CA THR A 394 6.72 20.80 -6.81
C THR A 394 5.69 20.86 -7.94
N TYR A 395 5.08 22.02 -8.13
CA TYR A 395 4.10 22.22 -9.20
C TYR A 395 4.75 22.14 -10.59
N ALA A 396 5.93 22.73 -10.76
CA ALA A 396 6.67 22.65 -12.02
C ALA A 396 7.01 21.20 -12.38
N ASP A 397 7.47 20.40 -11.41
CA ASP A 397 7.73 18.97 -11.62
C ASP A 397 6.48 18.21 -12.09
N ALA A 398 5.33 18.48 -11.46
CA ALA A 398 4.06 17.87 -11.86
C ALA A 398 3.59 18.36 -13.25
N ALA A 399 3.78 19.65 -13.56
CA ALA A 399 3.42 20.21 -14.86
C ALA A 399 4.31 19.67 -16.00
N ASP A 400 5.60 19.47 -15.72
CA ASP A 400 6.55 18.82 -16.63
C ASP A 400 6.12 17.37 -16.90
N GLU A 401 5.85 16.58 -15.85
CA GLU A 401 5.38 15.19 -15.98
C GLU A 401 4.07 15.12 -16.77
N PHE A 402 3.11 16.01 -16.49
CA PHE A 402 1.87 16.10 -17.26
C PHE A 402 2.14 16.35 -18.75
N ALA A 403 3.03 17.28 -19.08
CA ALA A 403 3.38 17.59 -20.46
C ALA A 403 4.07 16.42 -21.17
N GLU A 404 4.97 15.71 -20.47
CA GLU A 404 5.63 14.50 -20.98
C GLU A 404 4.61 13.39 -21.24
N ILE A 405 3.69 13.13 -20.29
CA ILE A 405 2.60 12.16 -20.47
C ILE A 405 1.71 12.54 -21.66
N CYS A 406 1.40 13.83 -21.83
CA CYS A 406 0.61 14.31 -22.96
C CYS A 406 1.28 14.03 -24.32
N SER A 407 2.62 13.99 -24.36
CA SER A 407 3.40 13.75 -25.59
C SER A 407 3.47 12.27 -26.01
N LEU A 408 2.98 11.34 -25.17
CA LEU A 408 3.06 9.92 -25.44
C LEU A 408 2.20 9.49 -26.63
N ASN A 409 2.80 8.70 -27.53
CA ASN A 409 2.14 8.19 -28.73
C ASN A 409 1.21 7.00 -28.44
N ASN A 410 1.58 6.10 -27.53
CA ASN A 410 0.75 4.94 -27.22
C ASN A 410 -0.44 5.35 -26.34
N PRO A 411 -1.69 5.27 -26.85
CA PRO A 411 -2.84 5.79 -26.14
C PRO A 411 -3.18 5.00 -24.86
N THR A 412 -2.88 3.70 -24.81
CA THR A 412 -3.14 2.89 -23.61
C THR A 412 -2.18 3.27 -22.47
N ILE A 413 -0.89 3.46 -22.78
CA ILE A 413 0.12 3.90 -21.81
C ILE A 413 -0.21 5.32 -21.34
N LYS A 414 -0.48 6.24 -22.29
CA LYS A 414 -0.88 7.63 -22.00
C LYS A 414 -2.08 7.68 -21.05
N ARG A 415 -3.15 6.93 -21.35
CA ARG A 415 -4.35 6.88 -20.49
C ARG A 415 -4.08 6.36 -19.09
N LYS A 416 -3.25 5.32 -18.96
CA LYS A 416 -2.88 4.80 -17.64
C LYS A 416 -2.12 5.87 -16.84
N LEU A 417 -1.07 6.44 -17.43
CA LEU A 417 -0.23 7.44 -16.76
C LEU A 417 -1.00 8.73 -16.43
N LEU A 418 -1.94 9.17 -17.28
CA LEU A 418 -2.80 10.32 -16.98
C LEU A 418 -3.69 10.10 -15.75
N MET A 419 -4.22 8.89 -15.57
CA MET A 419 -5.04 8.55 -14.41
C MET A 419 -4.20 8.42 -13.14
N ASP A 420 -3.07 7.72 -13.23
CA ASP A 420 -2.12 7.59 -12.12
C ASP A 420 -1.64 8.98 -11.67
N PHE A 421 -1.31 9.85 -12.62
CA PHE A 421 -0.92 11.25 -12.39
C PHE A 421 -2.05 12.09 -11.75
N ALA A 422 -3.30 11.93 -12.18
CA ALA A 422 -4.43 12.64 -11.59
C ALA A 422 -4.64 12.25 -10.10
N ASP A 423 -4.50 10.96 -9.79
CA ASP A 423 -4.61 10.45 -8.42
C ASP A 423 -3.43 10.89 -7.53
N GLU A 424 -2.22 10.97 -8.09
CA GLU A 424 -1.06 11.56 -7.43
C GLU A 424 -1.27 13.06 -7.13
N CYS A 425 -1.83 13.82 -8.06
CA CYS A 425 -2.16 15.23 -7.85
C CYS A 425 -3.19 15.43 -6.74
N ASP A 426 -4.27 14.65 -6.72
CA ASP A 426 -5.28 14.71 -5.66
C ASP A 426 -4.69 14.33 -4.29
N SER A 427 -3.81 13.33 -4.26
CA SER A 427 -3.10 12.93 -3.04
C SER A 427 -2.16 14.04 -2.54
N ALA A 428 -1.48 14.73 -3.46
CA ALA A 428 -0.58 15.84 -3.14
C ALA A 428 -1.34 17.02 -2.48
N VAL A 429 -2.58 17.27 -2.90
CA VAL A 429 -3.47 18.29 -2.30
C VAL A 429 -3.77 17.97 -0.83
N VAL A 430 -4.04 16.71 -0.49
CA VAL A 430 -4.32 16.31 0.91
C VAL A 430 -3.06 16.39 1.78
N HIS A 431 -1.92 15.96 1.26
CA HIS A 431 -0.68 15.89 2.02
C HIS A 431 0.04 17.24 2.16
N LEU A 432 -0.12 18.14 1.17
CA LEU A 432 0.55 19.44 1.08
C LEU A 432 2.06 19.31 1.32
N LYS A 433 2.67 18.31 0.69
CA LYS A 433 4.12 18.11 0.71
C LYS A 433 4.75 18.93 -0.41
N ALA A 434 5.95 19.42 -0.18
CA ALA A 434 6.70 20.21 -1.14
C ALA A 434 8.01 19.51 -1.54
N ALA A 435 8.60 20.00 -2.63
CA ALA A 435 9.84 19.53 -3.20
C ALA A 435 10.96 19.55 -2.16
N ALA A 436 11.84 18.56 -2.28
CA ALA A 436 13.00 18.42 -1.43
C ALA A 436 13.97 19.61 -1.61
N LEU A 437 14.70 19.97 -0.56
CA LEU A 437 15.86 20.87 -0.71
C LEU A 437 17.05 20.11 -1.32
N PRO A 438 17.95 20.80 -2.04
CA PRO A 438 19.14 20.18 -2.61
C PRO A 438 19.94 19.39 -1.56
N ARG A 439 20.37 18.18 -1.94
CA ARG A 439 21.19 17.28 -1.09
C ARG A 439 20.59 16.92 0.27
N GLN A 440 19.31 17.16 0.51
CA GLN A 440 18.69 16.71 1.76
C GLN A 440 18.49 15.20 1.77
N SER A 441 18.64 14.60 2.96
CA SER A 441 18.42 13.17 3.16
C SER A 441 17.91 12.88 4.56
N THR A 442 17.15 11.80 4.70
CA THR A 442 16.74 11.28 6.02
C THR A 442 17.83 10.33 6.49
N GLN A 443 18.36 10.58 7.68
CA GLN A 443 19.49 9.84 8.25
C GLN A 443 19.12 9.36 9.64
N VAL A 444 19.51 8.14 10.01
CA VAL A 444 19.38 7.69 11.40
C VAL A 444 20.41 8.43 12.26
N ILE A 445 20.02 8.79 13.47
CA ILE A 445 20.86 9.58 14.38
C ILE A 445 21.56 8.64 15.34
N LEU A 446 22.88 8.77 15.47
CA LEU A 446 23.71 7.94 16.35
C LEU A 446 24.51 8.81 17.34
N PRO A 447 24.71 8.36 18.59
CA PRO A 447 25.35 9.18 19.62
C PRO A 447 26.88 9.13 19.53
N ILE A 448 27.50 10.29 19.39
CA ILE A 448 28.96 10.48 19.49
C ILE A 448 29.27 11.41 20.66
N THR A 449 29.46 10.83 21.85
CA THR A 449 29.62 11.58 23.11
C THR A 449 30.84 12.49 23.14
N LYS A 450 31.92 12.13 22.43
CA LYS A 450 33.17 12.92 22.34
C LYS A 450 33.11 14.04 21.29
N MET A 451 31.98 14.24 20.61
CA MET A 451 31.79 15.31 19.63
C MET A 451 31.35 16.61 20.28
N LYS A 452 31.71 17.77 19.71
CA LYS A 452 31.19 19.06 20.16
C LYS A 452 29.71 19.22 19.84
N GLU A 453 28.99 19.98 20.65
CA GLU A 453 27.55 20.26 20.49
C GLU A 453 27.23 21.10 19.24
N THR A 454 28.24 21.67 18.58
CA THR A 454 28.11 22.49 17.36
C THR A 454 28.58 21.77 16.09
N GLU A 455 28.94 20.49 16.21
CA GLU A 455 29.49 19.66 15.14
C GLU A 455 28.58 18.44 14.85
N ILE A 456 28.71 17.89 13.64
CA ILE A 456 28.05 16.66 13.21
C ILE A 456 29.01 15.83 12.35
N TYR A 457 29.03 14.52 12.54
CA TYR A 457 29.66 13.59 11.61
C TYR A 457 28.65 13.15 10.56
N ALA A 458 28.85 13.56 9.31
CA ALA A 458 27.93 13.32 8.21
C ALA A 458 28.72 13.10 6.91
N PRO A 459 29.22 11.88 6.66
CA PRO A 459 30.16 11.60 5.56
C PRO A 459 29.57 11.87 4.17
N ASN A 460 28.24 11.84 4.04
CA ASN A 460 27.52 12.20 2.81
C ASN A 460 27.49 13.72 2.52
N TYR A 461 28.01 14.54 3.43
CA TYR A 461 28.03 16.01 3.34
C TYR A 461 29.46 16.53 3.32
N ARG A 462 29.66 17.75 2.80
CA ARG A 462 31.00 18.30 2.63
C ARG A 462 31.53 18.73 4.00
N ASN A 463 32.77 18.34 4.31
CA ASN A 463 33.42 18.77 5.55
C ASN A 463 33.50 20.31 5.61
N GLY A 464 33.09 20.90 6.74
CA GLY A 464 33.01 22.35 6.96
C GLY A 464 31.70 23.00 6.51
N GLU A 465 30.83 22.27 5.81
CA GLU A 465 29.49 22.74 5.43
C GLU A 465 28.59 22.87 6.67
N LYS A 466 27.63 23.80 6.63
CA LYS A 466 26.59 23.92 7.65
C LYS A 466 25.40 23.06 7.27
N VAL A 467 24.82 22.36 8.24
CA VAL A 467 23.59 21.60 8.06
C VAL A 467 22.61 21.89 9.19
N VAL A 468 21.32 21.76 8.91
CA VAL A 468 20.27 21.75 9.93
C VAL A 468 19.65 20.37 10.02
N LEU A 469 19.19 20.02 11.23
CA LEU A 469 18.50 18.76 11.50
C LEU A 469 17.03 19.00 11.82
N ILE A 470 16.15 18.17 11.27
CA ILE A 470 14.72 18.23 11.56
C ILE A 470 14.22 16.83 11.87
N ARG A 471 13.70 16.63 13.09
CA ARG A 471 12.88 15.46 13.43
C ARG A 471 11.42 15.83 13.33
N TYR A 472 10.58 14.87 12.96
CA TYR A 472 9.14 15.05 12.91
C TYR A 472 8.45 14.18 13.96
N PRO A 473 7.40 14.68 14.64
CA PRO A 473 6.92 16.07 14.61
C PRO A 473 7.91 17.04 15.28
N HIS A 474 7.81 18.35 15.00
CA HIS A 474 8.56 19.37 15.75
C HIS A 474 7.65 20.57 16.10
N GLY A 475 7.93 21.19 17.25
CA GLY A 475 7.19 22.32 17.80
C GLY A 475 7.44 23.63 17.06
N GLY A 476 8.67 23.93 16.65
CA GLY A 476 8.99 25.19 15.96
C GLY A 476 10.43 25.29 15.49
N THR A 477 10.84 26.47 15.03
CA THR A 477 12.21 26.72 14.55
C THR A 477 13.28 26.59 15.63
N PHE A 478 12.88 26.61 16.91
CA PHE A 478 13.76 26.44 18.06
C PHE A 478 14.25 24.99 18.27
N GLU A 479 13.54 24.00 17.71
CA GLU A 479 13.90 22.57 17.73
C GLU A 479 14.81 22.15 16.55
N ILE A 480 15.24 23.11 15.73
CA ILE A 480 16.05 22.86 14.53
C ILE A 480 17.50 23.28 14.83
N PRO A 481 18.39 22.37 15.24
CA PRO A 481 19.79 22.71 15.46
C PRO A 481 20.52 22.94 14.13
N GLU A 482 21.42 23.92 14.11
CA GLU A 482 22.38 24.14 13.03
C GLU A 482 23.78 23.69 13.48
N LEU A 483 24.41 22.83 12.69
CA LEU A 483 25.67 22.16 13.03
C LEU A 483 26.68 22.28 11.89
N THR A 484 27.96 22.17 12.22
CA THR A 484 29.07 22.18 11.24
C THR A 484 29.53 20.76 10.97
N VAL A 485 29.59 20.35 9.71
CA VAL A 485 30.04 19.00 9.33
C VAL A 485 31.53 18.84 9.65
N ASN A 486 31.86 17.87 10.50
CA ASN A 486 33.23 17.49 10.85
C ASN A 486 33.45 15.99 10.56
N ASN A 487 33.82 15.67 9.32
CA ASN A 487 34.09 14.30 8.88
C ASN A 487 35.51 13.82 9.26
N LYS A 488 36.26 14.62 10.02
CA LYS A 488 37.59 14.27 10.54
C LYS A 488 37.57 13.81 12.00
N ASN A 489 36.39 13.72 12.61
CA ASN A 489 36.25 13.29 14.00
C ASN A 489 36.64 11.81 14.18
N GLN A 490 37.75 11.55 14.86
CA GLN A 490 38.29 10.19 15.04
C GLN A 490 37.36 9.26 15.82
N SER A 491 36.63 9.80 16.82
CA SER A 491 35.69 9.00 17.61
C SER A 491 34.49 8.55 16.77
N ALA A 492 34.04 9.35 15.82
CA ALA A 492 32.96 8.96 14.93
C ALA A 492 33.44 7.95 13.87
N ILE A 493 34.65 8.14 13.34
CA ILE A 493 35.26 7.24 12.35
C ILE A 493 35.50 5.84 12.95
N SER A 494 35.94 5.72 14.19
CA SER A 494 36.18 4.41 14.82
C SER A 494 34.89 3.61 15.04
N ILE A 495 33.81 4.31 15.41
CA ILE A 495 32.52 3.68 15.72
C ILE A 495 31.76 3.33 14.44
N LEU A 496 31.65 4.28 13.52
CA LEU A 496 30.75 4.18 12.36
C LEU A 496 31.46 3.91 11.04
N GLY A 497 32.79 4.04 10.99
CA GLY A 497 33.56 3.97 9.76
C GLY A 497 33.50 5.26 8.93
N LYS A 498 34.26 5.28 7.83
CA LYS A 498 34.36 6.42 6.91
C LYS A 498 33.24 6.49 5.86
N ASN A 499 32.62 5.35 5.57
CA ASN A 499 31.71 5.16 4.44
C ASN A 499 30.30 4.77 4.89
N ILE A 500 29.75 5.50 5.87
CA ILE A 500 28.37 5.30 6.33
C ILE A 500 27.41 5.63 5.18
N ARG A 501 26.41 4.77 4.96
CA ARG A 501 25.37 5.03 3.96
C ARG A 501 24.27 5.97 4.46
N ASP A 502 23.60 5.63 5.56
CA ASP A 502 22.35 6.27 5.96
C ASP A 502 22.24 6.66 7.45
N ALA A 503 23.39 6.98 8.09
CA ALA A 503 23.45 7.56 9.43
C ALA A 503 24.31 8.83 9.55
N VAL A 504 24.00 9.61 10.59
CA VAL A 504 24.81 10.74 11.08
C VAL A 504 25.10 10.61 12.58
N GLY A 505 26.29 11.07 12.98
CA GLY A 505 26.71 11.10 14.37
C GLY A 505 26.57 12.50 14.98
N ILE A 506 25.88 12.63 16.11
CA ILE A 506 25.73 13.91 16.84
C ILE A 506 26.04 13.77 18.32
N ASN A 507 26.30 14.88 19.00
CA ASN A 507 26.36 14.91 20.45
C ASN A 507 24.95 14.68 21.06
N PRO A 508 24.81 13.90 22.16
CA PRO A 508 23.54 13.65 22.83
C PRO A 508 22.71 14.90 23.19
N LYS A 509 23.35 16.01 23.59
CA LYS A 509 22.64 17.26 23.89
C LYS A 509 21.97 17.89 22.68
N VAL A 510 22.48 17.61 21.48
CA VAL A 510 21.84 18.06 20.23
C VAL A 510 20.56 17.27 19.98
N ALA A 511 20.51 16.00 20.37
CA ALA A 511 19.33 15.14 20.26
C ALA A 511 18.19 15.66 21.17
N GLU A 512 18.52 16.15 22.37
CA GLU A 512 17.54 16.76 23.29
C GLU A 512 16.81 17.95 22.65
N ARG A 513 17.55 18.84 21.98
CA ARG A 513 16.97 19.97 21.23
C ARG A 513 16.11 19.51 20.03
N LEU A 514 16.39 18.34 19.48
CA LEU A 514 15.72 17.78 18.30
C LEU A 514 14.39 17.09 18.67
N SER A 515 13.50 17.84 19.33
CA SER A 515 12.21 17.33 19.81
C SER A 515 12.35 16.17 20.82
N GLY A 516 13.39 16.20 21.67
CA GLY A 516 13.68 15.13 22.62
C GLY A 516 13.99 13.81 21.92
N ALA A 517 14.89 13.82 20.94
CA ALA A 517 15.33 12.60 20.26
C ALA A 517 16.14 11.70 21.19
N ASP A 518 15.92 10.39 21.05
CA ASP A 518 16.74 9.35 21.64
C ASP A 518 17.59 8.66 20.56
N PHE A 519 18.28 7.58 20.93
CA PHE A 519 19.13 6.83 20.01
C PHE A 519 18.63 5.40 19.79
N ASP A 520 17.32 5.15 19.93
CA ASP A 520 16.71 3.82 19.79
C ASP A 520 16.31 3.46 18.34
N GLY A 521 16.66 4.33 17.38
CA GLY A 521 16.32 4.27 15.96
C GLY A 521 15.69 5.56 15.41
N ASP A 522 15.74 6.65 16.18
CA ASP A 522 15.31 8.00 15.78
C ASP A 522 16.08 8.55 14.57
N GLN A 523 15.40 9.41 13.82
CA GLN A 523 15.85 9.86 12.50
C GLN A 523 15.69 11.38 12.38
N ALA A 524 16.60 12.00 11.62
CA ALA A 524 16.53 13.40 11.24
C ALA A 524 16.59 13.56 9.72
N VAL A 525 15.85 14.53 9.20
CA VAL A 525 16.15 15.10 7.88
C VAL A 525 17.33 16.05 8.05
N VAL A 526 18.41 15.76 7.33
CA VAL A 526 19.63 16.57 7.28
C VAL A 526 19.57 17.44 6.04
N ILE A 527 19.66 18.76 6.21
CA ILE A 527 19.57 19.74 5.13
C ILE A 527 20.83 20.60 5.14
N PRO A 528 21.62 20.66 4.07
CA PRO A 528 22.71 21.61 3.96
C PRO A 528 22.18 23.03 3.80
N VAL A 529 22.75 23.96 4.56
CA VAL A 529 22.36 25.37 4.59
C VAL A 529 23.53 26.27 4.22
N GLY A 530 23.22 27.41 3.60
CA GLY A 530 24.20 28.32 3.02
C GLY A 530 23.85 28.70 1.57
N GLY A 531 24.49 29.74 1.04
CA GLY A 531 24.19 30.25 -0.30
C GLY A 531 22.74 30.72 -0.45
N LYS A 532 21.95 30.08 -1.33
CA LYS A 532 20.53 30.41 -1.58
C LYS A 532 19.52 29.53 -0.80
N VAL A 533 19.98 28.63 0.07
CA VAL A 533 19.12 27.84 0.98
C VAL A 533 19.21 28.44 2.38
N SER A 534 18.11 29.08 2.82
CA SER A 534 17.98 29.69 4.14
C SER A 534 16.84 29.03 4.91
N VAL A 535 17.19 28.22 5.90
CA VAL A 535 16.26 27.63 6.87
C VAL A 535 16.33 28.45 8.15
N LYS A 536 15.18 28.83 8.69
CA LYS A 536 15.09 29.56 9.95
C LYS A 536 15.28 28.57 11.11
N SER A 537 16.41 28.73 11.81
CA SER A 537 16.67 28.17 13.14
C SER A 537 16.67 29.30 14.16
N THR A 538 16.04 29.09 15.31
CA THR A 538 16.05 30.06 16.43
C THR A 538 16.64 29.41 17.69
N PRO A 539 17.17 30.18 18.65
CA PRO A 539 17.56 29.63 19.95
C PRO A 539 16.43 28.88 20.65
N VAL A 540 16.78 28.01 21.59
CA VAL A 540 15.80 27.35 22.48
C VAL A 540 15.07 28.43 23.27
N LEU A 541 13.74 28.31 23.36
CA LEU A 541 12.91 29.27 24.10
C LEU A 541 13.37 29.32 25.56
N ASP A 542 13.50 30.52 26.14
CA ASP A 542 14.05 30.68 27.48
C ASP A 542 13.27 29.90 28.54
N GLY A 543 11.95 29.86 28.42
CA GLY A 543 11.08 29.11 29.34
C GLY A 543 11.15 27.59 29.20
N LEU A 544 11.85 27.04 28.20
CA LEU A 544 12.08 25.60 28.05
C LEU A 544 13.43 25.14 28.61
N LYS A 545 14.32 26.08 28.95
CA LYS A 545 15.60 25.74 29.59
C LYS A 545 15.33 25.07 30.92
N ASP A 546 16.00 23.94 31.16
CA ASP A 546 15.90 23.13 32.38
C ASP A 546 14.51 22.53 32.70
N PHE A 547 13.56 22.60 31.76
CA PHE A 547 12.24 21.99 31.92
C PHE A 547 12.30 20.48 31.68
N ASP A 548 12.16 19.69 32.74
CA ASP A 548 12.02 18.23 32.66
C ASP A 548 10.59 17.78 33.03
N PRO A 549 9.77 17.33 32.05
CA PRO A 549 8.40 16.90 32.30
C PRO A 549 8.33 15.69 33.24
N LYS A 550 9.36 14.85 33.29
CA LYS A 550 9.39 13.64 34.12
C LYS A 550 9.56 13.96 35.60
N VAL A 551 10.26 15.05 35.91
CA VAL A 551 10.44 15.53 37.28
C VAL A 551 9.21 16.33 37.72
N GLU A 552 8.79 17.31 36.93
CA GLU A 552 7.78 18.29 37.34
C GLU A 552 6.35 17.71 37.42
N TYR A 553 6.04 16.76 36.53
CA TYR A 553 4.70 16.18 36.38
C TYR A 553 4.61 14.70 36.78
N SER A 554 5.57 14.18 37.56
CA SER A 554 5.50 12.81 38.08
C SER A 554 4.24 12.57 38.92
N THR A 555 3.61 11.41 38.73
CA THR A 555 2.52 10.91 39.57
C THR A 555 2.98 9.86 40.58
N GLU A 556 4.28 9.65 40.73
CA GLU A 556 4.81 8.72 41.72
C GLU A 556 4.37 9.12 43.13
N GLY A 557 3.84 8.17 43.90
CA GLY A 557 3.28 8.41 45.23
C GLY A 557 1.91 9.12 45.26
N LYS A 558 1.28 9.44 44.12
CA LYS A 558 -0.04 10.11 44.06
C LYS A 558 -1.15 9.14 43.68
N THR A 559 -2.28 9.19 44.40
CA THR A 559 -3.49 8.39 44.12
C THR A 559 -4.59 9.26 43.48
N GLY A 560 -5.38 8.70 42.56
CA GLY A 560 -6.54 9.38 41.95
C GLY A 560 -6.23 10.23 40.71
N VAL A 561 -4.98 10.22 40.20
CA VAL A 561 -4.61 10.94 38.98
C VAL A 561 -5.07 10.20 37.73
N ARG A 562 -5.70 10.91 36.79
CA ARG A 562 -6.11 10.35 35.49
C ARG A 562 -4.91 10.22 34.57
N LEU A 563 -4.45 9.00 34.34
CA LEU A 563 -3.33 8.71 33.44
C LEU A 563 -3.76 8.68 31.97
N LEU A 564 -2.87 9.13 31.09
CA LEU A 564 -3.05 9.07 29.65
C LEU A 564 -2.81 7.63 29.16
N SER A 565 -3.76 7.08 28.40
CA SER A 565 -3.57 5.76 27.78
C SER A 565 -2.72 5.88 26.50
N LYS A 566 -2.02 4.80 26.12
CA LYS A 566 -1.26 4.74 24.86
C LYS A 566 -2.14 5.10 23.65
N ALA A 567 -3.36 4.57 23.60
CA ALA A 567 -4.30 4.85 22.51
C ALA A 567 -4.74 6.33 22.44
N ALA A 568 -4.86 7.01 23.60
CA ALA A 568 -5.24 8.42 23.65
C ALA A 568 -4.04 9.37 23.40
N THR A 569 -2.81 8.89 23.58
CA THR A 569 -1.58 9.69 23.45
C THR A 569 -1.48 10.35 22.07
N GLN A 570 -1.69 9.58 21.00
CA GLN A 570 -1.62 10.10 19.64
C GLN A 570 -2.69 11.17 19.36
N ILE A 571 -3.86 11.06 19.98
CA ILE A 571 -4.95 12.03 19.82
C ILE A 571 -4.58 13.35 20.52
N GLU A 572 -4.11 13.30 21.76
CA GLU A 572 -3.69 14.49 22.50
C GLU A 572 -2.47 15.16 21.85
N MET A 573 -1.48 14.37 21.38
CA MET A 573 -0.36 14.87 20.58
C MET A 573 -0.83 15.59 19.31
N GLY A 574 -1.84 15.04 18.62
CA GLY A 574 -2.44 15.66 17.45
C GLY A 574 -3.12 17.00 17.77
N LYS A 575 -3.88 17.06 18.88
CA LYS A 575 -4.55 18.28 19.33
C LYS A 575 -3.56 19.39 19.67
N ILE A 576 -2.53 19.10 20.46
CA ILE A 576 -1.53 20.09 20.86
C ILE A 576 -0.65 20.52 19.67
N SER A 577 -0.29 19.60 18.78
CA SER A 577 0.45 19.93 17.54
C SER A 577 -0.34 20.87 16.62
N ASN A 578 -1.66 20.66 16.50
CA ASN A 578 -2.53 21.54 15.73
C ASN A 578 -2.63 22.92 16.38
N LEU A 579 -2.72 22.99 17.71
CA LEU A 579 -2.73 24.26 18.44
C LEU A 579 -1.42 25.04 18.20
N ILE A 580 -0.25 24.40 18.36
CA ILE A 580 1.05 25.02 18.10
C ILE A 580 1.16 25.50 16.65
N THR A 581 0.65 24.72 15.70
CA THR A 581 0.63 25.12 14.28
C THR A 581 -0.22 26.36 14.06
N ASP A 582 -1.43 26.40 14.61
CA ASP A 582 -2.35 27.54 14.49
C ASP A 582 -1.77 28.80 15.16
N MET A 583 -1.22 28.66 16.36
CA MET A 583 -0.54 29.73 17.09
C MET A 583 0.65 30.28 16.30
N THR A 584 1.49 29.40 15.75
CA THR A 584 2.68 29.81 15.01
C THR A 584 2.31 30.58 13.73
N LEU A 585 1.31 30.11 12.99
CA LEU A 585 0.88 30.76 11.73
C LEU A 585 0.20 32.10 11.99
N LYS A 586 -0.61 32.19 13.05
CA LYS A 586 -1.33 33.42 13.44
C LYS A 586 -0.44 34.42 14.22
N GLY A 587 0.84 34.10 14.45
CA GLY A 587 1.79 35.01 15.09
C GLY A 587 1.62 35.14 16.61
N ALA A 588 1.30 34.06 17.31
CA ALA A 588 1.19 34.05 18.77
C ALA A 588 2.51 34.48 19.45
N PRO A 589 2.45 35.18 20.60
CA PRO A 589 3.63 35.51 21.38
C PRO A 589 4.42 34.27 21.83
N GLU A 590 5.74 34.43 21.95
CA GLU A 590 6.65 33.34 22.34
C GLU A 590 6.28 32.70 23.70
N GLU A 591 5.80 33.51 24.65
CA GLU A 591 5.36 33.03 25.97
C GLU A 591 4.20 32.03 25.86
N GLU A 592 3.23 32.31 24.98
CA GLU A 592 2.08 31.43 24.77
C GLU A 592 2.50 30.15 24.03
N ILE A 593 3.38 30.27 23.02
CA ILE A 593 3.94 29.12 22.32
C ILE A 593 4.70 28.23 23.31
N THR A 594 5.48 28.82 24.22
CA THR A 594 6.23 28.09 25.25
C THR A 594 5.30 27.24 26.12
N LYS A 595 4.17 27.79 26.58
CA LYS A 595 3.15 27.06 27.35
C LYS A 595 2.61 25.84 26.59
N ALA A 596 2.27 26.03 25.31
CA ALA A 596 1.78 24.94 24.46
C ALA A 596 2.85 23.86 24.23
N VAL A 597 4.12 24.24 24.08
CA VAL A 597 5.25 23.31 23.87
C VAL A 597 5.55 22.53 25.14
N LYS A 598 5.57 23.15 26.33
CA LYS A 598 5.71 22.46 27.62
C LYS A 598 4.66 21.36 27.77
N HIS A 599 3.39 21.70 27.49
CA HIS A 599 2.32 20.71 27.54
C HIS A 599 2.51 19.59 26.50
N SER A 600 2.99 19.92 25.29
CA SER A 600 3.33 18.91 24.28
C SER A 600 4.39 17.92 24.77
N MET A 601 5.45 18.41 25.42
CA MET A 601 6.51 17.56 26.01
C MET A 601 5.95 16.63 27.07
N VAL A 602 5.06 17.12 27.95
CA VAL A 602 4.38 16.28 28.96
C VAL A 602 3.50 15.22 28.30
N VAL A 603 2.71 15.57 27.29
CA VAL A 603 1.79 14.63 26.61
C VAL A 603 2.54 13.49 25.91
N ILE A 604 3.71 13.78 25.30
CA ILE A 604 4.55 12.78 24.62
C ILE A 604 4.96 11.66 25.58
N ASP A 605 5.40 12.04 26.79
CA ASP A 605 5.91 11.10 27.78
C ASP A 605 4.85 10.60 28.79
N ALA A 606 3.66 11.22 28.84
CA ALA A 606 2.65 10.96 29.86
C ALA A 606 2.23 9.50 29.97
N ALA A 607 2.01 8.79 28.86
CA ALA A 607 1.61 7.38 28.90
C ALA A 607 2.76 6.44 29.28
N LYS A 608 4.01 6.82 28.98
CA LYS A 608 5.21 6.01 29.25
C LYS A 608 5.68 6.20 30.70
N HIS A 609 5.65 7.43 31.19
CA HIS A 609 6.19 7.83 32.49
C HIS A 609 5.10 8.12 33.53
N LYS A 610 3.82 7.90 33.19
CA LYS A 610 2.66 8.19 34.06
C LYS A 610 2.70 9.64 34.54
N LEU A 611 2.73 10.59 33.61
CA LEU A 611 2.77 12.02 33.96
C LEU A 611 1.37 12.61 34.08
N ASP A 612 1.21 13.60 34.96
CA ASP A 612 -0.03 14.35 35.14
C ASP A 612 -0.24 15.39 34.02
N TYR A 613 -0.63 14.88 32.85
CA TYR A 613 -0.91 15.72 31.69
C TYR A 613 -2.09 16.67 31.92
N LYS A 614 -3.01 16.37 32.84
CA LYS A 614 -4.16 17.25 33.14
C LYS A 614 -3.76 18.43 33.98
N ARG A 615 -2.90 18.24 34.98
CA ARG A 615 -2.27 19.34 35.69
C ARG A 615 -1.49 20.24 34.72
N SER A 616 -0.70 19.64 33.82
CA SER A 616 0.01 20.40 32.78
C SER A 616 -0.94 21.18 31.86
N GLU A 617 -2.09 20.62 31.48
CA GLU A 617 -3.10 21.31 30.65
C GLU A 617 -3.63 22.58 31.34
N VAL A 618 -3.82 22.54 32.66
CA VAL A 618 -4.31 23.66 33.47
C VAL A 618 -3.21 24.69 33.73
N GLU A 619 -2.03 24.26 34.21
CA GLU A 619 -0.93 25.16 34.54
C GLU A 619 -0.37 25.91 33.32
N ASN A 620 -0.44 25.29 32.13
CA ASN A 620 -0.03 25.92 30.87
C ASN A 620 -1.20 26.60 30.14
N ASP A 621 -2.36 26.76 30.78
CA ASP A 621 -3.53 27.49 30.26
C ASP A 621 -3.97 27.09 28.84
N ILE A 622 -3.85 25.80 28.52
CA ILE A 622 -4.15 25.25 27.19
C ILE A 622 -5.61 25.50 26.77
N PRO A 623 -6.62 25.43 27.64
CA PRO A 623 -8.01 25.74 27.25
C PRO A 623 -8.18 27.16 26.72
N THR A 624 -7.55 28.16 27.35
CA THR A 624 -7.61 29.55 26.91
C THR A 624 -6.87 29.75 25.60
N LEU A 625 -5.69 29.13 25.45
CA LEU A 625 -4.93 29.16 24.19
C LEU A 625 -5.74 28.54 23.04
N ARG A 626 -6.45 27.43 23.27
CA ARG A 626 -7.37 26.85 22.28
C ARG A 626 -8.50 27.82 21.95
N LYS A 627 -9.17 28.40 22.95
CA LYS A 627 -10.25 29.36 22.67
C LYS A 627 -9.78 30.55 21.84
N ARG A 628 -8.59 31.10 22.16
CA ARG A 628 -8.01 32.27 21.49
C ARG A 628 -7.54 31.98 20.06
N TRP A 629 -6.79 30.89 19.87
CA TRP A 629 -6.09 30.62 18.61
C TRP A 629 -6.80 29.61 17.70
N GLN A 630 -7.76 28.87 18.23
CA GLN A 630 -8.49 27.81 17.55
C GLN A 630 -9.99 28.09 17.39
N GLY A 631 -10.47 29.26 17.83
CA GLY A 631 -11.82 29.71 17.53
C GLY A 631 -11.95 30.14 16.06
N TYR A 632 -13.00 29.66 15.39
CA TYR A 632 -13.45 30.19 14.10
C TYR A 632 -14.97 30.04 13.98
N THR A 633 -15.58 30.89 13.15
CA THR A 633 -17.01 30.76 12.81
C THR A 633 -17.14 29.81 11.63
N ASP A 634 -17.90 28.73 11.80
CA ASP A 634 -18.17 27.78 10.73
C ASP A 634 -18.98 28.45 9.61
N PRO A 635 -18.48 28.49 8.36
CA PRO A 635 -19.15 29.21 7.28
C PRO A 635 -20.49 28.59 6.86
N GLU A 636 -20.67 27.28 7.03
CA GLU A 636 -21.89 26.56 6.63
C GLU A 636 -22.99 26.70 7.71
N THR A 637 -22.62 26.76 8.99
CA THR A 637 -23.56 26.72 10.12
C THR A 637 -23.65 28.00 10.93
N GLY A 638 -22.73 28.95 10.75
CA GLY A 638 -22.66 30.22 11.48
C GLY A 638 -22.32 30.07 12.97
N LYS A 639 -21.98 28.86 13.43
CA LYS A 639 -21.65 28.60 14.85
C LYS A 639 -20.18 28.83 15.11
N GLU A 640 -19.85 29.35 16.29
CA GLU A 640 -18.47 29.29 16.77
C GLU A 640 -18.08 27.83 17.01
N VAL A 641 -17.02 27.40 16.32
CA VAL A 641 -16.44 26.08 16.43
C VAL A 641 -15.02 26.23 16.97
N GLY A 642 -14.66 25.35 17.90
CA GLY A 642 -13.29 25.24 18.42
C GLY A 642 -12.53 24.08 17.79
N GLY A 643 -11.23 24.25 17.57
CA GLY A 643 -10.32 23.19 17.10
C GLY A 643 -9.37 23.69 16.03
N ALA A 644 -8.80 22.78 15.24
CA ALA A 644 -7.91 23.14 14.13
C ALA A 644 -8.56 24.23 13.24
N SER A 645 -7.88 25.36 13.10
CA SER A 645 -8.48 26.62 12.58
C SER A 645 -7.74 27.20 11.37
N THR A 646 -6.55 26.69 11.04
CA THR A 646 -5.80 27.05 9.83
C THR A 646 -5.96 25.98 8.77
N LEU A 647 -5.75 26.31 7.49
CA LEU A 647 -5.71 25.34 6.38
C LEU A 647 -4.80 24.14 6.72
N LEU A 648 -3.63 24.43 7.28
CA LEU A 648 -2.60 23.41 7.53
C LEU A 648 -2.92 22.48 8.70
N SER A 649 -3.65 22.94 9.72
CA SER A 649 -4.15 22.07 10.80
C SER A 649 -5.44 21.35 10.41
N ARG A 650 -6.27 21.96 9.53
CA ARG A 650 -7.53 21.38 9.04
C ARG A 650 -7.35 20.36 7.91
N ARG A 651 -6.23 20.36 7.18
CA ARG A 651 -6.00 19.47 6.02
C ARG A 651 -6.23 17.98 6.26
N LYS A 652 -6.00 17.50 7.50
CA LYS A 652 -6.20 16.09 7.87
C LYS A 652 -7.62 15.75 8.32
N GLN A 653 -8.47 16.77 8.52
CA GLN A 653 -9.86 16.59 8.91
C GLN A 653 -10.61 15.76 7.87
N SER A 654 -11.56 14.99 8.36
CA SER A 654 -12.45 14.20 7.52
C SER A 654 -13.86 14.70 7.74
N VAL A 655 -14.63 14.75 6.66
CA VAL A 655 -16.03 15.16 6.65
C VAL A 655 -16.88 13.98 6.20
N ASP A 656 -18.07 13.89 6.78
CA ASP A 656 -19.08 12.93 6.38
C ASP A 656 -19.84 13.51 5.18
N VAL A 657 -19.85 12.78 4.07
CA VAL A 657 -20.69 13.07 2.89
C VAL A 657 -21.73 11.96 2.73
N PRO A 658 -22.83 12.18 1.99
CA PRO A 658 -23.76 11.10 1.65
C PRO A 658 -23.02 9.86 1.13
N GLU A 659 -23.49 8.68 1.55
CA GLU A 659 -22.82 7.42 1.24
C GLU A 659 -22.69 7.25 -0.29
N ARG A 660 -21.46 7.01 -0.76
CA ARG A 660 -21.14 6.90 -2.19
C ARG A 660 -21.33 5.44 -2.67
N GLN A 661 -21.89 5.26 -3.87
CA GLN A 661 -22.10 3.97 -4.52
C GLN A 661 -21.37 3.89 -5.87
N GLY A 662 -20.65 2.80 -6.09
CA GLY A 662 -19.94 2.53 -7.35
C GLY A 662 -18.62 3.30 -7.49
N SER A 663 -18.05 3.26 -8.69
CA SER A 663 -16.83 4.01 -9.04
C SER A 663 -17.16 5.46 -9.38
N GLY A 664 -16.24 6.37 -9.08
CA GLY A 664 -16.34 7.77 -9.51
C GLY A 664 -16.39 7.88 -11.04
N ARG A 665 -17.21 8.79 -11.54
CA ARG A 665 -17.34 9.13 -12.96
C ARG A 665 -16.69 10.49 -13.22
N ILE A 666 -15.90 10.59 -14.28
CA ILE A 666 -15.32 11.87 -14.70
C ILE A 666 -16.41 12.70 -15.39
N ASP A 667 -16.56 13.94 -14.94
CA ASP A 667 -17.31 14.99 -15.60
C ASP A 667 -16.60 15.43 -16.90
N LYS A 668 -17.33 15.42 -18.01
CA LYS A 668 -16.74 15.61 -19.34
C LYS A 668 -16.32 17.06 -19.63
N GLU A 669 -16.86 18.03 -18.89
CA GLU A 669 -16.58 19.46 -19.11
C GLU A 669 -15.50 19.94 -18.16
N THR A 670 -15.59 19.54 -16.89
CA THR A 670 -14.74 20.04 -15.82
C THR A 670 -13.58 19.12 -15.46
N GLY A 671 -13.64 17.83 -15.82
CA GLY A 671 -12.68 16.81 -15.39
C GLY A 671 -12.83 16.38 -13.93
N LYS A 672 -13.78 16.95 -13.17
CA LYS A 672 -14.01 16.56 -11.76
C LYS A 672 -14.55 15.14 -11.65
N VAL A 673 -14.26 14.46 -10.55
CA VAL A 673 -14.82 13.13 -10.26
C VAL A 673 -16.12 13.27 -9.49
N ILE A 674 -17.21 12.79 -10.09
CA ILE A 674 -18.56 12.77 -9.53
C ILE A 674 -18.87 11.37 -9.04
N TYR A 675 -19.45 11.27 -7.84
CA TYR A 675 -19.87 10.00 -7.24
C TYR A 675 -21.39 9.93 -7.18
N LYS A 676 -21.95 8.75 -7.45
CA LYS A 676 -23.37 8.49 -7.22
C LYS A 676 -23.62 8.28 -5.73
N GLU A 677 -24.67 8.87 -5.18
CA GLU A 677 -25.08 8.64 -3.79
C GLU A 677 -25.96 7.38 -3.68
N SER A 678 -25.85 6.64 -2.56
CA SER A 678 -26.63 5.43 -2.31
C SER A 678 -28.09 5.73 -1.96
N GLY A 679 -28.36 6.91 -1.40
CA GLY A 679 -29.68 7.30 -0.87
C GLY A 679 -30.11 6.52 0.38
N ARG A 680 -29.25 5.65 0.93
CA ARG A 680 -29.57 4.85 2.11
C ARG A 680 -29.78 5.74 3.33
N THR A 681 -30.79 5.43 4.13
CA THR A 681 -31.04 6.06 5.43
C THR A 681 -31.08 5.00 6.54
N TYR A 682 -30.90 5.42 7.79
CA TYR A 682 -31.08 4.60 8.96
C TYR A 682 -31.63 5.44 10.12
N VAL A 683 -32.30 4.79 11.07
CA VAL A 683 -32.78 5.45 12.28
C VAL A 683 -31.62 5.55 13.27
N ASP A 684 -31.23 6.78 13.63
CA ASP A 684 -30.19 7.00 14.62
C ASP A 684 -30.68 6.52 16.00
N PRO A 685 -30.02 5.51 16.63
CA PRO A 685 -30.44 4.97 17.91
C PRO A 685 -30.47 6.00 19.04
N LYS A 686 -29.71 7.11 18.92
CA LYS A 686 -29.64 8.16 19.95
C LYS A 686 -30.73 9.21 19.83
N SER A 687 -31.02 9.65 18.61
CA SER A 687 -31.98 10.74 18.37
C SER A 687 -33.36 10.25 17.92
N GLY A 688 -33.50 8.97 17.53
CA GLY A 688 -34.73 8.41 16.97
C GLY A 688 -35.10 8.96 15.59
N LYS A 689 -34.25 9.80 14.99
CA LYS A 689 -34.50 10.43 13.69
C LYS A 689 -33.90 9.59 12.56
N THR A 690 -34.59 9.56 11.43
CA THR A 690 -34.06 9.02 10.18
C THR A 690 -32.96 9.94 9.65
N VAL A 691 -31.75 9.42 9.53
CA VAL A 691 -30.58 10.13 9.01
C VAL A 691 -30.00 9.41 7.79
N PRO A 692 -29.43 10.12 6.81
CA PRO A 692 -28.75 9.49 5.68
C PRO A 692 -27.49 8.74 6.14
N ALA A 693 -27.22 7.62 5.50
CA ALA A 693 -25.94 6.93 5.60
C ALA A 693 -24.84 7.83 5.00
N THR A 694 -23.68 7.86 5.64
CA THR A 694 -22.56 8.71 5.23
C THR A 694 -21.29 7.92 4.97
N THR A 695 -20.41 8.49 4.14
CA THR A 695 -19.04 8.04 3.93
C THR A 695 -18.06 9.12 4.37
N LYS A 696 -16.99 8.74 5.06
CA LYS A 696 -15.93 9.67 5.47
C LYS A 696 -14.94 9.91 4.34
N ILE A 697 -14.74 11.18 3.98
CA ILE A 697 -13.73 11.63 3.02
C ILE A 697 -12.86 12.72 3.63
N LYS A 698 -11.75 13.08 2.99
CA LYS A 698 -10.93 14.22 3.45
C LYS A 698 -11.62 15.54 3.17
N LEU A 699 -11.49 16.51 4.08
CA LEU A 699 -12.08 17.86 3.93
C LEU A 699 -11.65 18.51 2.60
N LEU A 700 -10.37 18.40 2.26
CA LEU A 700 -9.81 18.96 1.02
C LEU A 700 -10.34 18.29 -0.26
N GLU A 701 -10.90 17.08 -0.19
CA GLU A 701 -11.56 16.45 -1.33
C GLU A 701 -12.97 17.03 -1.57
N LYS A 702 -13.65 17.51 -0.51
CA LYS A 702 -14.97 18.17 -0.60
C LYS A 702 -14.86 19.64 -1.07
N VAL A 703 -13.81 20.33 -0.62
CA VAL A 703 -13.67 21.78 -0.75
C VAL A 703 -13.23 22.14 -2.16
N ASP A 704 -14.02 22.88 -2.94
CA ASP A 704 -13.64 23.28 -4.30
C ASP A 704 -12.46 24.25 -4.31
N ASP A 705 -12.58 25.39 -3.62
CA ASP A 705 -11.51 26.36 -3.44
C ASP A 705 -10.88 26.23 -2.06
N VAL A 706 -9.63 25.75 -2.02
CA VAL A 706 -8.87 25.52 -0.79
C VAL A 706 -8.61 26.81 -0.01
N ARG A 707 -8.65 27.98 -0.67
CA ARG A 707 -8.49 29.29 -0.02
C ARG A 707 -9.53 29.54 1.06
N THR A 708 -10.72 28.98 0.90
CA THR A 708 -11.84 29.11 1.87
C THR A 708 -11.50 28.53 3.25
N LEU A 709 -10.46 27.71 3.36
CA LEU A 709 -9.98 27.14 4.62
C LEU A 709 -8.81 27.94 5.24
N SER A 710 -8.26 28.92 4.53
CA SER A 710 -7.15 29.76 4.99
C SER A 710 -7.60 30.68 6.13
N SER A 711 -6.74 30.88 7.12
CA SER A 711 -6.96 31.93 8.14
C SER A 711 -6.50 33.33 7.69
N GLY A 712 -6.07 33.47 6.42
CA GLY A 712 -5.65 34.75 5.82
C GLY A 712 -4.16 35.04 5.95
N THR A 713 -3.33 34.06 6.34
CA THR A 713 -1.88 34.23 6.42
C THR A 713 -1.24 34.01 5.05
N VAL A 714 -0.18 34.78 4.74
CA VAL A 714 0.54 34.66 3.46
C VAL A 714 1.12 33.25 3.23
N GLN A 715 1.45 32.53 4.30
CA GLN A 715 1.92 31.16 4.26
C GLN A 715 0.80 30.21 3.83
N GLU A 716 -0.38 30.27 4.46
CA GLU A 716 -1.53 29.44 4.08
C GLU A 716 -1.99 29.73 2.66
N ASP A 717 -1.93 30.99 2.28
CA ASP A 717 -2.26 31.48 0.95
C ASP A 717 -1.39 30.83 -0.14
N ALA A 718 -0.08 30.74 0.07
CA ALA A 718 0.80 30.01 -0.84
C ALA A 718 0.44 28.52 -0.96
N TYR A 719 0.03 27.88 0.15
CA TYR A 719 -0.42 26.49 0.14
C TYR A 719 -1.78 26.31 -0.56
N ALA A 720 -2.71 27.25 -0.38
CA ALA A 720 -4.00 27.24 -1.06
C ALA A 720 -3.84 27.38 -2.57
N ASP A 721 -2.98 28.30 -3.05
CA ASP A 721 -2.67 28.45 -4.47
C ASP A 721 -2.06 27.17 -5.06
N TYR A 722 -1.07 26.60 -4.36
CA TYR A 722 -0.49 25.32 -4.76
C TYR A 722 -1.55 24.22 -4.87
N ALA A 723 -2.39 24.06 -3.84
CA ALA A 723 -3.43 23.03 -3.80
C ALA A 723 -4.44 23.21 -4.95
N ASN A 724 -4.92 24.44 -5.19
CA ASN A 724 -5.86 24.72 -6.27
C ASN A 724 -5.22 24.48 -7.66
N ARG A 725 -3.95 24.84 -7.85
CA ARG A 725 -3.21 24.53 -9.09
C ARG A 725 -3.06 23.02 -9.31
N MET A 726 -2.79 22.24 -8.26
CA MET A 726 -2.72 20.78 -8.35
C MET A 726 -4.07 20.15 -8.68
N LYS A 727 -5.18 20.64 -8.09
CA LYS A 727 -6.54 20.20 -8.46
C LYS A 727 -6.85 20.48 -9.93
N ALA A 728 -6.51 21.67 -10.41
CA ALA A 728 -6.71 22.02 -11.81
C ALA A 728 -5.90 21.10 -12.74
N LEU A 729 -4.67 20.74 -12.36
CA LEU A 729 -3.82 19.83 -13.12
C LEU A 729 -4.38 18.39 -13.15
N ALA A 730 -4.90 17.89 -12.03
CA ALA A 730 -5.59 16.60 -11.97
C ALA A 730 -6.82 16.57 -12.89
N ASN A 731 -7.62 17.63 -12.89
CA ASN A 731 -8.80 17.75 -13.75
C ASN A 731 -8.40 17.81 -15.24
N ARG A 732 -7.34 18.54 -15.59
CA ARG A 732 -6.80 18.56 -16.96
C ARG A 732 -6.32 17.18 -17.41
N ALA A 733 -5.67 16.42 -16.54
CA ALA A 733 -5.26 15.05 -16.86
C ALA A 733 -6.44 14.12 -17.12
N ARG A 734 -7.54 14.27 -16.38
CA ARG A 734 -8.78 13.52 -16.61
C ARG A 734 -9.47 13.92 -17.92
N LEU A 735 -9.45 15.19 -18.28
CA LEU A 735 -9.96 15.66 -19.58
C LEU A 735 -9.12 15.10 -20.74
N GLU A 736 -7.79 15.13 -20.62
CA GLU A 736 -6.89 14.54 -21.62
C GLU A 736 -7.09 13.01 -21.73
N TYR A 737 -7.34 12.34 -20.61
CA TYR A 737 -7.68 10.91 -20.60
C TYR A 737 -8.96 10.62 -21.39
N LEU A 738 -9.99 11.46 -21.24
CA LEU A 738 -11.25 11.33 -21.97
C LEU A 738 -11.07 11.62 -23.47
N ALA A 739 -10.21 12.57 -23.82
CA ALA A 739 -9.87 12.90 -25.21
C ALA A 739 -9.00 11.83 -25.88
N THR A 740 -8.22 11.06 -25.10
CA THR A 740 -7.32 10.04 -25.65
C THR A 740 -8.10 8.80 -26.14
N PRO A 741 -7.98 8.41 -27.43
CA PRO A 741 -8.70 7.27 -27.98
C PRO A 741 -8.23 5.94 -27.38
N THR A 742 -8.87 4.83 -27.76
CA THR A 742 -8.42 3.48 -27.40
C THR A 742 -7.42 2.95 -28.43
N LEU A 743 -6.44 2.15 -28.00
CA LEU A 743 -5.46 1.56 -28.91
C LEU A 743 -6.14 0.60 -29.89
N VAL A 744 -5.94 0.82 -31.18
CA VAL A 744 -6.33 -0.11 -32.24
C VAL A 744 -5.15 -1.04 -32.52
N ARG A 745 -5.36 -2.36 -32.43
CA ARG A 745 -4.32 -3.36 -32.65
C ARG A 745 -3.88 -3.37 -34.12
N ASN A 746 -2.58 -3.31 -34.35
CA ASN A 746 -1.98 -3.42 -35.68
C ASN A 746 -1.62 -4.89 -35.98
N ALA A 747 -2.33 -5.50 -36.94
CA ALA A 747 -2.12 -6.91 -37.31
C ALA A 747 -0.75 -7.16 -37.98
N SER A 748 -0.21 -6.19 -38.72
CA SER A 748 1.10 -6.28 -39.35
C SER A 748 2.20 -6.25 -38.28
N ALA A 749 2.11 -5.32 -37.33
CA ALA A 749 3.02 -5.26 -36.18
C ALA A 749 2.94 -6.54 -35.33
N ALA A 750 1.73 -7.06 -35.09
CA ALA A 750 1.57 -8.33 -34.36
C ALA A 750 2.24 -9.52 -35.05
N LYS A 751 2.34 -9.50 -36.38
CA LYS A 751 3.06 -10.53 -37.15
C LYS A 751 4.57 -10.30 -37.12
N ALA A 752 5.02 -9.05 -37.24
CA ALA A 752 6.44 -8.69 -37.19
C ALA A 752 7.07 -9.01 -35.82
N TYR A 753 6.35 -8.71 -34.74
CA TYR A 753 6.79 -8.93 -33.35
C TYR A 753 6.17 -10.19 -32.72
N ALA A 754 5.93 -11.24 -33.52
CA ALA A 754 5.28 -12.45 -33.04
C ALA A 754 6.01 -13.13 -31.85
N PRO A 755 7.36 -13.20 -31.80
CA PRO A 755 8.08 -13.71 -30.64
C PRO A 755 7.80 -12.91 -29.36
N GLU A 756 7.86 -11.58 -29.44
CA GLU A 756 7.64 -10.66 -28.32
C GLU A 756 6.21 -10.74 -27.81
N VAL A 757 5.23 -10.79 -28.73
CA VAL A 757 3.81 -10.96 -28.39
C VAL A 757 3.58 -12.28 -27.66
N THR A 758 4.21 -13.36 -28.12
CA THR A 758 4.10 -14.68 -27.49
C THR A 758 4.68 -14.67 -26.08
N ARG A 759 5.86 -14.05 -25.90
CA ARG A 759 6.53 -13.96 -24.60
C ARG A 759 5.81 -13.03 -23.62
N LEU A 760 5.27 -11.89 -24.08
CA LEU A 760 4.41 -11.02 -23.26
C LEU A 760 3.14 -11.74 -22.80
N THR A 761 2.52 -12.52 -23.69
CA THR A 761 1.32 -13.31 -23.35
C THR A 761 1.65 -14.40 -22.33
N SER A 762 2.78 -15.09 -22.49
CA SER A 762 3.25 -16.10 -21.54
C SER A 762 3.57 -15.50 -20.16
N ALA A 763 4.23 -14.35 -20.13
CA ALA A 763 4.52 -13.63 -18.90
C ALA A 763 3.23 -13.14 -18.20
N LEU A 764 2.25 -12.65 -18.96
CA LEU A 764 0.95 -12.28 -18.44
C LEU A 764 0.23 -13.48 -17.81
N LYS A 765 0.23 -14.64 -18.47
CA LYS A 765 -0.33 -15.88 -17.92
C LYS A 765 0.36 -16.26 -16.60
N THR A 766 1.68 -16.17 -16.55
CA THR A 766 2.46 -16.44 -15.33
C THR A 766 2.13 -15.47 -14.21
N ALA A 767 1.98 -14.18 -14.51
CA ALA A 767 1.59 -13.17 -13.53
C ALA A 767 0.17 -13.39 -12.99
N GLN A 768 -0.78 -13.77 -13.85
CA GLN A 768 -2.16 -14.07 -13.46
C GLN A 768 -2.27 -15.29 -12.53
N LEU A 769 -1.37 -16.27 -12.63
CA LEU A 769 -1.31 -17.42 -11.71
C LEU A 769 -1.00 -17.02 -10.26
N ASN A 770 -0.43 -15.83 -10.02
CA ASN A 770 -0.18 -15.33 -8.67
C ASN A 770 -1.44 -14.83 -7.96
N ALA A 771 -2.45 -14.35 -8.71
CA ALA A 771 -3.68 -13.80 -8.14
C ALA A 771 -4.42 -14.80 -7.21
N PRO A 772 -4.67 -16.06 -7.60
CA PRO A 772 -5.30 -17.03 -6.70
C PRO A 772 -4.42 -17.37 -5.48
N ARG A 773 -3.09 -17.47 -5.65
CA ARG A 773 -2.15 -17.70 -4.52
C ARG A 773 -2.17 -16.56 -3.50
N GLU A 774 -2.27 -15.32 -3.97
CA GLU A 774 -2.39 -14.15 -3.10
C GLU A 774 -3.75 -14.14 -2.38
N ARG A 775 -4.86 -14.49 -3.04
CA ARG A 775 -6.17 -14.62 -2.36
C ARG A 775 -6.14 -15.70 -1.29
N GLU A 776 -5.51 -16.84 -1.57
CA GLU A 776 -5.30 -17.91 -0.60
C GLU A 776 -4.45 -17.46 0.59
N ALA A 777 -3.35 -16.74 0.34
CA ALA A 777 -2.52 -16.16 1.40
C ALA A 777 -3.33 -15.22 2.30
N GLN A 778 -4.21 -14.38 1.72
CA GLN A 778 -5.09 -13.50 2.50
C GLN A 778 -6.07 -14.30 3.37
N ARG A 779 -6.62 -15.43 2.88
CA ARG A 779 -7.54 -16.27 3.67
C ARG A 779 -6.80 -16.96 4.82
N ILE A 780 -5.67 -17.61 4.56
CA ILE A 780 -4.83 -18.27 5.57
C ILE A 780 -4.41 -17.27 6.65
N ALA A 781 -3.91 -16.11 6.24
CA ALA A 781 -3.47 -15.08 7.17
C ALA A 781 -4.63 -14.51 8.00
N ASN A 782 -5.80 -14.28 7.42
CA ASN A 782 -6.98 -13.85 8.19
C ASN A 782 -7.41 -14.91 9.23
N ALA A 783 -7.35 -16.20 8.87
CA ALA A 783 -7.66 -17.30 9.78
C ALA A 783 -6.65 -17.37 10.94
N GLN A 784 -5.35 -17.29 10.64
CA GLN A 784 -4.27 -17.24 11.65
C GLN A 784 -4.42 -16.03 12.58
N VAL A 785 -4.71 -14.85 12.03
CA VAL A 785 -4.95 -13.63 12.82
C VAL A 785 -6.15 -13.81 13.74
N LYS A 786 -7.27 -14.36 13.24
CA LYS A 786 -8.48 -14.63 14.04
C LYS A 786 -8.17 -15.58 15.20
N ALA A 787 -7.47 -16.69 14.92
CA ALA A 787 -7.09 -17.68 15.92
C ALA A 787 -6.15 -17.10 16.99
N LYS A 788 -5.09 -16.37 16.59
CA LYS A 788 -4.15 -15.74 17.53
C LYS A 788 -4.82 -14.69 18.42
N ILE A 789 -5.70 -13.86 17.87
CA ILE A 789 -6.44 -12.87 18.65
C ILE A 789 -7.35 -13.53 19.69
N GLN A 790 -8.02 -14.62 19.32
CA GLN A 790 -8.93 -15.35 20.21
C GLN A 790 -8.19 -16.10 21.31
N ALA A 791 -7.10 -16.81 20.97
CA ALA A 791 -6.32 -17.61 21.93
C ALA A 791 -5.68 -16.73 23.02
N ASN A 792 -5.17 -15.56 22.64
CA ASN A 792 -4.42 -14.66 23.53
C ASN A 792 -5.24 -13.45 24.01
N ASN A 793 -6.55 -13.41 23.72
CA ASN A 793 -7.46 -12.30 24.05
C ASN A 793 -6.90 -10.90 23.71
N ILE A 794 -6.28 -10.78 22.52
CA ILE A 794 -5.54 -9.58 22.12
C ILE A 794 -6.52 -8.47 21.73
N THR A 795 -6.48 -7.36 22.46
CA THR A 795 -7.34 -6.19 22.21
C THR A 795 -6.59 -4.96 21.67
N ASP A 796 -5.25 -4.99 21.70
CA ASP A 796 -4.41 -3.89 21.26
C ASP A 796 -4.30 -3.81 19.72
N LYS A 797 -4.55 -2.62 19.16
CA LYS A 797 -4.59 -2.41 17.70
C LYS A 797 -3.23 -2.53 17.02
N ASP A 798 -2.16 -2.11 17.69
CA ASP A 798 -0.82 -2.11 17.13
C ASP A 798 -0.26 -3.54 17.11
N GLU A 799 -0.56 -4.31 18.15
CA GLU A 799 -0.26 -5.74 18.23
C GLU A 799 -0.98 -6.51 17.12
N ILE A 800 -2.29 -6.30 16.97
CA ILE A 800 -3.08 -6.89 15.87
C ILE A 800 -2.49 -6.52 14.49
N SER A 801 -2.05 -5.26 14.29
CA SER A 801 -1.42 -4.82 13.04
C SER A 801 -0.11 -5.56 12.73
N LYS A 802 0.68 -5.90 13.76
CA LYS A 802 1.94 -6.64 13.59
C LYS A 802 1.69 -8.12 13.33
N ILE A 803 0.74 -8.74 14.04
CA ILE A 803 0.31 -10.12 13.79
C ILE A 803 -0.18 -10.27 12.35
N ARG A 804 -1.02 -9.33 11.88
CA ARG A 804 -1.48 -9.25 10.48
C ARG A 804 -0.32 -9.23 9.48
N ARG A 805 0.68 -8.38 9.73
CA ARG A 805 1.86 -8.26 8.86
C ARG A 805 2.70 -9.54 8.83
N SER A 806 2.87 -10.23 9.95
CA SER A 806 3.56 -11.52 9.98
C SER A 806 2.74 -12.59 9.25
N ALA A 807 1.48 -12.77 9.64
CA ALA A 807 0.61 -13.81 9.10
C ALA A 807 0.49 -13.73 7.57
N ILE A 808 0.37 -12.52 6.99
CA ILE A 808 0.32 -12.40 5.52
C ILE A 808 1.68 -12.69 4.86
N SER A 809 2.79 -12.38 5.53
CA SER A 809 4.12 -12.75 5.03
C SER A 809 4.29 -14.26 5.01
N ASP A 810 3.97 -14.92 6.13
CA ASP A 810 4.11 -16.36 6.32
C ASP A 810 3.16 -17.13 5.38
N ALA A 811 1.93 -16.65 5.24
CA ALA A 811 0.95 -17.21 4.31
C ALA A 811 1.38 -17.06 2.84
N ARG A 812 2.00 -15.95 2.45
CA ARG A 812 2.53 -15.76 1.09
C ARG A 812 3.68 -16.70 0.78
N VAL A 813 4.58 -16.94 1.73
CA VAL A 813 5.65 -17.93 1.60
C VAL A 813 5.03 -19.32 1.41
N THR A 814 4.06 -19.67 2.24
CA THR A 814 3.38 -20.98 2.20
C THR A 814 2.66 -21.24 0.87
N THR A 815 1.98 -20.24 0.32
CA THR A 815 1.23 -20.37 -0.94
C THR A 815 2.08 -20.11 -2.19
N GLY A 816 3.36 -19.74 -2.04
CA GLY A 816 4.21 -19.31 -3.14
C GLY A 816 3.70 -18.04 -3.84
N ALA A 817 2.96 -17.18 -3.11
CA ALA A 817 2.46 -15.91 -3.61
C ALA A 817 3.55 -14.84 -3.54
N SER A 818 3.94 -14.29 -4.70
CA SER A 818 4.95 -13.23 -4.77
C SER A 818 4.60 -12.22 -5.85
N GLY A 819 4.00 -11.11 -5.43
CA GLY A 819 3.71 -9.99 -6.34
C GLY A 819 4.95 -9.35 -6.94
N LYS A 820 6.14 -9.48 -6.32
CA LYS A 820 7.42 -8.99 -6.87
C LYS A 820 8.04 -10.01 -7.83
N GLY A 821 8.04 -11.29 -7.46
CA GLY A 821 8.62 -12.37 -8.26
C GLY A 821 7.86 -12.65 -9.56
N THR A 822 6.57 -12.32 -9.60
CA THR A 822 5.74 -12.50 -10.80
C THR A 822 5.47 -11.20 -11.57
N ARG A 823 6.23 -10.12 -11.33
CA ARG A 823 6.12 -8.90 -12.13
C ARG A 823 6.59 -9.16 -13.55
N ILE A 824 5.87 -8.58 -14.52
CA ILE A 824 6.27 -8.63 -15.93
C ILE A 824 7.39 -7.61 -16.14
N THR A 825 8.58 -8.11 -16.45
CA THR A 825 9.67 -7.29 -16.99
C THR A 825 9.52 -7.23 -18.51
N ILE A 826 9.49 -6.01 -19.04
CA ILE A 826 9.37 -5.73 -20.48
C ILE A 826 10.78 -5.51 -21.05
N SER A 827 11.15 -6.29 -22.05
CA SER A 827 12.42 -6.10 -22.78
C SER A 827 12.32 -4.97 -23.81
N ASP A 828 13.44 -4.56 -24.40
CA ASP A 828 13.44 -3.46 -25.38
C ASP A 828 12.67 -3.81 -26.65
N GLY A 829 12.82 -5.03 -27.18
CA GLY A 829 12.02 -5.51 -28.33
C GLY A 829 10.53 -5.63 -28.00
N GLU A 830 10.18 -6.06 -26.79
CA GLU A 830 8.79 -6.08 -26.34
C GLU A 830 8.20 -4.67 -26.19
N TRP A 831 9.03 -3.72 -25.77
CA TRP A 831 8.63 -2.32 -25.70
C TRP A 831 8.35 -1.75 -27.09
N GLU A 832 9.21 -2.02 -28.07
CA GLU A 832 8.98 -1.66 -29.48
C GLU A 832 7.69 -2.28 -30.03
N ALA A 833 7.43 -3.56 -29.73
CA ALA A 833 6.20 -4.25 -30.11
C ALA A 833 4.95 -3.56 -29.52
N ILE A 834 5.02 -3.15 -28.25
CA ILE A 834 3.96 -2.40 -27.57
C ILE A 834 3.74 -1.04 -28.24
N GLN A 835 4.81 -0.30 -28.54
CA GLN A 835 4.72 1.00 -29.21
C GLN A 835 4.16 0.88 -30.64
N ALA A 836 4.49 -0.19 -31.35
CA ALA A 836 3.98 -0.49 -32.69
C ALA A 836 2.50 -0.95 -32.70
N GLY A 837 1.88 -1.15 -31.53
CA GLY A 837 0.49 -1.60 -31.42
C GLY A 837 0.30 -3.10 -31.72
N ALA A 838 1.33 -3.93 -31.52
CA ALA A 838 1.25 -5.38 -31.73
C ALA A 838 0.28 -6.07 -30.74
N ILE A 839 0.11 -5.49 -29.56
CA ILE A 839 -0.76 -5.94 -28.47
C ILE A 839 -2.08 -5.15 -28.46
N SER A 840 -3.20 -5.78 -28.11
CA SER A 840 -4.49 -5.08 -27.97
C SER A 840 -4.53 -4.20 -26.71
N ASP A 841 -5.40 -3.19 -26.71
CA ASP A 841 -5.62 -2.30 -25.55
C ASP A 841 -5.89 -3.07 -24.25
N THR A 842 -6.73 -4.11 -24.31
CA THR A 842 -7.09 -4.92 -23.14
C THR A 842 -5.90 -5.69 -22.57
N THR A 843 -5.14 -6.37 -23.44
CA THR A 843 -3.97 -7.15 -23.03
C THR A 843 -2.86 -6.24 -22.52
N LEU A 844 -2.66 -5.07 -23.15
CA LEU A 844 -1.68 -4.09 -22.69
C LEU A 844 -2.06 -3.52 -21.32
N LYS A 845 -3.34 -3.21 -21.06
CA LYS A 845 -3.79 -2.80 -19.70
C LYS A 845 -3.46 -3.85 -18.64
N GLU A 846 -3.67 -5.12 -18.95
CA GLU A 846 -3.33 -6.21 -18.03
C GLU A 846 -1.81 -6.33 -17.85
N ILE A 847 -1.01 -6.24 -18.91
CA ILE A 847 0.46 -6.23 -18.81
C ILE A 847 0.91 -5.07 -17.91
N LEU A 848 0.41 -3.86 -18.12
CA LEU A 848 0.75 -2.68 -17.33
C LEU A 848 0.25 -2.77 -15.88
N ARG A 849 -0.75 -3.60 -15.57
CA ARG A 849 -1.20 -3.88 -14.20
C ARG A 849 -0.21 -4.78 -13.45
N TYR A 850 0.44 -5.70 -14.16
CA TYR A 850 1.41 -6.64 -13.60
C TYR A 850 2.88 -6.23 -13.83
N SER A 851 3.13 -5.06 -14.41
CA SER A 851 4.47 -4.49 -14.60
C SER A 851 4.82 -3.51 -13.47
N ASP A 852 6.11 -3.22 -13.32
CA ASP A 852 6.57 -2.19 -12.38
C ASP A 852 6.23 -0.78 -12.90
N PRO A 853 5.38 0.01 -12.21
CA PRO A 853 4.96 1.32 -12.70
C PRO A 853 6.13 2.28 -12.90
N ASP A 854 7.18 2.19 -12.07
CA ASP A 854 8.33 3.10 -12.17
C ASP A 854 9.14 2.81 -13.45
N VAL A 855 9.31 1.53 -13.79
CA VAL A 855 9.98 1.11 -15.04
C VAL A 855 9.13 1.48 -16.27
N ILE A 856 7.82 1.34 -16.20
CA ILE A 856 6.93 1.76 -17.29
C ILE A 856 7.02 3.27 -17.50
N ARG A 857 7.00 4.05 -16.42
CA ARG A 857 7.15 5.51 -16.47
C ARG A 857 8.49 5.88 -17.10
N GLU A 858 9.59 5.29 -16.65
CA GLU A 858 10.94 5.52 -17.19
C GLU A 858 11.04 5.19 -18.69
N ARG A 859 10.46 4.07 -19.13
CA ARG A 859 10.45 3.68 -20.55
C ARG A 859 9.53 4.56 -21.40
N ALA A 860 8.43 5.05 -20.84
CA ALA A 860 7.49 5.95 -21.52
C ALA A 860 8.06 7.35 -21.70
N THR A 861 8.81 7.85 -20.72
CA THR A 861 9.41 9.18 -20.73
C THR A 861 10.94 9.11 -20.63
N PRO A 862 11.63 8.55 -21.66
CA PRO A 862 13.09 8.50 -21.65
C PRO A 862 13.62 9.94 -21.64
N ARG A 863 14.39 10.30 -20.60
CA ARG A 863 14.86 11.67 -20.30
C ARG A 863 15.78 12.30 -21.38
N ALA A 864 15.96 11.64 -22.52
CA ALA A 864 16.97 11.87 -23.54
C ALA A 864 16.41 12.45 -24.86
N SER A 865 15.49 13.42 -24.82
CA SER A 865 15.26 14.27 -26.00
C SER A 865 16.40 15.29 -26.13
N THR A 866 16.92 15.48 -27.35
CA THR A 866 17.99 16.44 -27.67
C THR A 866 17.54 17.90 -27.58
N GLN A 867 16.23 18.15 -27.47
CA GLN A 867 15.64 19.44 -27.15
C GLN A 867 14.80 19.31 -25.87
N LEU A 868 15.00 20.23 -24.92
CA LEU A 868 14.21 20.26 -23.69
C LEU A 868 12.80 20.80 -23.96
N SER A 869 11.80 20.24 -23.28
CA SER A 869 10.45 20.81 -23.28
C SER A 869 10.45 22.21 -22.68
N THR A 870 9.50 23.06 -23.07
CA THR A 870 9.31 24.40 -22.48
C THR A 870 9.20 24.33 -20.96
N ALA A 871 8.58 23.26 -20.47
CA ALA A 871 8.40 22.99 -19.05
C ALA A 871 9.76 22.68 -18.36
N ARG A 872 10.59 21.80 -18.94
CA ARG A 872 11.97 21.54 -18.47
C ARG A 872 12.87 22.79 -18.56
N ILE A 873 12.70 23.64 -19.56
CA ILE A 873 13.42 24.93 -19.66
C ILE A 873 12.98 25.85 -18.52
N ASN A 874 11.67 25.95 -18.26
CA ASN A 874 11.14 26.70 -17.13
C ASN A 874 11.64 26.12 -15.80
N ARG A 875 11.81 24.80 -15.68
CA ARG A 875 12.40 24.13 -14.52
C ARG A 875 13.88 24.46 -14.36
N ILE A 876 14.69 24.45 -15.42
CA ILE A 876 16.08 24.92 -15.39
C ILE A 876 16.15 26.36 -14.88
N LYS A 877 15.33 27.26 -15.46
CA LYS A 877 15.28 28.66 -15.06
C LYS A 877 14.81 28.80 -13.61
N ALA A 878 13.81 28.03 -13.18
CA ALA A 878 13.33 28.01 -11.80
C ALA A 878 14.37 27.47 -10.81
N MET A 879 15.12 26.43 -11.16
CA MET A 879 16.18 25.85 -10.32
C MET A 879 17.41 26.77 -10.22
N ALA A 880 17.77 27.46 -11.31
CA ALA A 880 18.83 28.46 -11.31
C ALA A 880 18.46 29.71 -10.49
N ASN A 881 17.23 30.20 -10.66
CA ASN A 881 16.65 31.27 -9.82
C ASN A 881 16.58 30.82 -8.36
N SER A 882 16.37 29.51 -8.14
CA SER A 882 16.42 28.86 -6.83
C SER A 882 17.84 28.67 -6.28
N GLY A 883 18.88 28.99 -7.04
CA GLY A 883 20.27 28.94 -6.59
C GLY A 883 20.93 27.59 -6.58
N CYS A 884 20.34 26.63 -7.28
CA CYS A 884 21.09 25.47 -7.71
C CYS A 884 22.17 25.96 -8.69
N THR A 885 23.40 25.47 -8.51
CA THR A 885 24.48 25.62 -9.49
C THR A 885 24.15 24.86 -10.77
N ASN A 886 24.80 25.18 -11.88
CA ASN A 886 24.60 24.44 -13.14
C ASN A 886 24.87 22.94 -12.97
N ALA A 887 25.80 22.56 -12.09
CA ALA A 887 26.06 21.17 -11.74
C ALA A 887 24.90 20.52 -10.96
N GLU A 888 24.33 21.23 -9.99
CA GLU A 888 23.18 20.72 -9.21
C GLU A 888 21.91 20.63 -10.07
N ILE A 889 21.70 21.56 -11.01
CA ILE A 889 20.60 21.49 -11.98
C ILE A 889 20.82 20.33 -12.95
N ALA A 890 22.06 20.14 -13.40
CA ALA A 890 22.45 19.03 -14.26
C ALA A 890 22.18 17.69 -13.59
N ASP A 891 22.63 17.51 -12.34
CA ASP A 891 22.40 16.29 -11.58
C ASP A 891 20.91 16.05 -11.29
N ALA A 892 20.16 17.11 -10.93
CA ALA A 892 18.74 16.99 -10.61
C ALA A 892 17.87 16.68 -11.83
N LEU A 893 18.22 17.22 -13.00
CA LEU A 893 17.49 17.02 -14.24
C LEU A 893 18.07 15.91 -15.12
N ASN A 894 19.16 15.28 -14.68
CA ASN A 894 19.96 14.32 -15.44
C ASN A 894 20.37 14.86 -16.83
N LEU A 895 20.90 16.08 -16.83
CA LEU A 895 21.41 16.79 -18.00
C LEU A 895 22.91 17.05 -17.81
N SER A 896 23.63 17.39 -18.87
CA SER A 896 24.99 17.93 -18.69
C SER A 896 24.94 19.38 -18.22
N SER A 897 25.94 19.79 -17.44
CA SER A 897 26.12 21.20 -17.03
C SER A 897 26.23 22.14 -18.23
N SER A 898 26.73 21.66 -19.37
CA SER A 898 26.77 22.39 -20.63
C SER A 898 25.39 22.62 -21.24
N VAL A 899 24.50 21.64 -21.20
CA VAL A 899 23.10 21.77 -21.66
C VAL A 899 22.34 22.74 -20.77
N VAL A 900 22.51 22.65 -19.45
CA VAL A 900 21.92 23.63 -18.50
C VAL A 900 22.39 25.04 -18.81
N SER A 901 23.71 25.23 -19.00
CA SER A 901 24.28 26.54 -19.29
C SER A 901 23.76 27.12 -20.61
N LYS A 902 23.55 26.28 -21.63
CA LYS A 902 22.99 26.71 -22.92
C LYS A 902 21.61 27.36 -22.73
N TYR A 903 20.69 26.70 -22.03
CA TYR A 903 19.31 27.18 -21.85
C TYR A 903 19.14 28.28 -20.79
N LEU A 904 20.17 28.56 -19.98
CA LEU A 904 20.20 29.73 -19.08
C LEU A 904 20.74 30.99 -19.76
N ASN A 905 21.54 30.83 -20.82
CA ASN A 905 22.15 31.92 -21.57
C ASN A 905 21.38 32.29 -22.86
N GLU A 906 20.33 31.52 -23.18
CA GLU A 906 19.27 31.84 -24.16
C GLU A 906 18.07 32.52 -23.48
#